data_AF-A0A673ISV2-F1
#
_entry.id   AF-A0A673ISV2-F1
#
_cell.length_a   1.000
_cell.length_b   1.000
_cell.length_c   1.000
_cell.angle_alpha   90.00
_cell.angle_beta   90.00
_cell.angle_gamma   90.00
#
_symmetry.space_group_name_H-M   'P 1'
#
loop_
_entity.id
_entity.type
_entity.pdbx_description
1 polymer ?
#
loop_
_entity_poly.entity_id
_entity_poly.type
_entity_poly.pdbx_seq_one_letter_code
_entity_poly.pdbx_strand_id
1 'polypeptide(L)'
;MELSSLIKKIGHSLVEIRVRALKNIRSKLDHGLIAIPDLVQERMLFVFLLEWFNFPEVPIQEEVLELIGTLSKHPSGAQMLREVGAVEFLTQLSPNVDPRLRTIVDGIFDQLFHLPEALPSCPPTTSYEPHSVPSLQTVFKTFIFFLFLYPAVSTSVRCLKFSVFPWLSLNTTDRHILSSNESSLRSDNHNLVRTTCELLRDVIMQDFPAEIFLQRPSTVQSLLSLLGLNVDGDVSYLTFQALACLEQLCRNLRSRLRFYRDPSFCSAKQDPVSQNSSISYPQEVRATQHSGVSSPEEISTRPSVVGRPGQRVRGDGQDGDAASSSGSSSQRGAPPRPAQQSPLPQPHPELPPEMEAEDSLELQLQQWSLARFAVEAVEHALPLIRTGEKSLKVFQRVLELLTEAQGLLGDSIAPEVWDEHSLTAIELREKLQACIETLGDVICYYHGMTSSEQPESSLIHHRMVFTGTAIFTIRLLQTLLPVEKAGDNLPESTVAAIFLVCLDSSFSVAYPLIQESAVAYLEQACFERYSLYRRVSRVSHCMEATCTFLKDAQAEGDKNWHELLELADQGIDAFLYHQHLPVVKECVQICSYLWKFAQASPLLQSESQKIFLKLLSHPVSPVKAETYSCTLSILKECLGVQNVAKPATSICSGVHFLLHSRVLYEISMFGLQDQFNLYCQIKHFTVH
;
A
#
# COMPACT_ATOMS: atom_id res chain seq x y z
N MET A 1 4.54 10.62 21.73
CA MET A 1 3.59 9.52 22.00
C MET A 1 4.24 8.65 23.09
N GLU A 2 3.65 8.52 24.28
CA GLU A 2 4.32 7.82 25.40
C GLU A 2 4.05 6.31 25.38
N LEU A 3 4.68 5.59 24.45
CA LEU A 3 4.62 4.12 24.39
C LEU A 3 5.11 3.49 25.71
N SER A 4 6.15 4.07 26.31
CA SER A 4 6.74 3.63 27.57
C SER A 4 5.77 3.67 28.77
N SER A 5 4.82 4.60 28.81
CA SER A 5 3.83 4.68 29.89
C SER A 5 2.72 3.64 29.73
N LEU A 6 2.36 3.27 28.50
CA LEU A 6 1.47 2.15 28.21
C LEU A 6 2.13 0.81 28.54
N ILE A 7 3.39 0.61 28.16
CA ILE A 7 4.15 -0.61 28.45
C ILE A 7 4.24 -0.85 29.95
N LYS A 8 4.57 0.18 30.74
CA LYS A 8 4.58 0.08 32.22
C LYS A 8 3.24 -0.35 32.81
N LYS A 9 2.12 0.04 32.20
CA LYS A 9 0.77 -0.31 32.67
C LYS A 9 0.40 -1.78 32.43
N ILE A 10 1.10 -2.48 31.53
CA ILE A 10 0.94 -3.93 31.31
C ILE A 10 1.38 -4.72 32.55
N GLY A 11 2.42 -4.27 33.25
CA GLY A 11 2.89 -4.89 34.51
C GLY A 11 2.15 -4.42 35.77
N HIS A 12 1.05 -3.68 35.65
CA HIS A 12 0.36 -3.10 36.81
C HIS A 12 -0.37 -4.18 37.66
N SER A 13 -0.54 -4.01 38.96
CA SER A 13 -1.21 -5.01 39.83
C SER A 13 -2.72 -5.15 39.60
N LEU A 14 -3.39 -4.07 39.21
CA LEU A 14 -4.83 -4.03 38.88
C LEU A 14 -5.12 -4.60 37.48
N VAL A 15 -5.98 -5.61 37.44
CA VAL A 15 -6.44 -6.33 36.25
C VAL A 15 -7.02 -5.40 35.18
N GLU A 16 -7.88 -4.45 35.57
CA GLU A 16 -8.50 -3.50 34.65
C GLU A 16 -7.47 -2.63 33.91
N ILE A 17 -6.46 -2.14 34.63
CA ILE A 17 -5.40 -1.28 34.08
C ILE A 17 -4.54 -2.05 33.08
N ARG A 18 -4.16 -3.29 33.44
CA ARG A 18 -3.43 -4.20 32.55
C ARG A 18 -4.20 -4.45 31.26
N VAL A 19 -5.45 -4.91 31.38
CA VAL A 19 -6.34 -5.25 30.25
C VAL A 19 -6.52 -4.06 29.33
N ARG A 20 -6.77 -2.87 29.88
CA ARG A 20 -6.94 -1.64 29.10
C ARG A 20 -5.65 -1.25 28.37
N ALA A 21 -4.49 -1.37 29.03
CA ALA A 21 -3.20 -1.08 28.41
C ALA A 21 -2.89 -2.03 27.24
N LEU A 22 -3.13 -3.34 27.42
CA LEU A 22 -2.93 -4.33 26.37
C LEU A 22 -3.86 -4.08 25.16
N LYS A 23 -5.15 -3.85 25.42
CA LYS A 23 -6.13 -3.53 24.37
C LYS A 23 -5.80 -2.23 23.64
N ASN A 24 -5.26 -1.25 24.35
CA ASN A 24 -4.79 -0.01 23.75
C ASN A 24 -3.60 -0.24 22.81
N ILE A 25 -2.62 -1.07 23.20
CA ILE A 25 -1.48 -1.43 22.33
C ILE A 25 -1.94 -2.21 21.10
N ARG A 26 -2.78 -3.25 21.27
CA ARG A 26 -3.37 -3.99 20.14
C ARG A 26 -4.12 -3.06 19.19
N SER A 27 -5.01 -2.24 19.73
CA SER A 27 -5.80 -1.32 18.90
C SER A 27 -4.92 -0.29 18.19
N LYS A 28 -3.84 0.20 18.81
CA LYS A 28 -2.87 1.06 18.13
C LYS A 28 -2.12 0.34 17.01
N LEU A 29 -1.79 -0.95 17.15
CA LEU A 29 -1.24 -1.76 16.07
C LEU A 29 -2.24 -1.95 14.94
N ASP A 30 -3.48 -2.33 15.26
CA ASP A 30 -4.55 -2.61 14.28
C ASP A 30 -4.89 -1.39 13.41
N HIS A 31 -4.80 -0.18 13.98
CA HIS A 31 -5.04 1.08 13.27
C HIS A 31 -3.76 1.72 12.69
N GLY A 32 -2.62 1.03 12.77
CA GLY A 32 -1.34 1.52 12.23
C GLY A 32 -0.80 2.79 12.91
N LEU A 33 -1.19 3.03 14.18
CA LEU A 33 -0.70 4.16 14.99
C LEU A 33 0.68 3.88 15.58
N ILE A 34 1.03 2.61 15.77
CA ILE A 34 2.35 2.10 16.12
C ILE A 34 2.65 0.91 15.20
N ALA A 35 3.90 0.74 14.77
CA ALA A 35 4.32 -0.39 13.95
C ALA A 35 5.02 -1.47 14.79
N ILE A 36 5.09 -2.71 14.27
CA ILE A 36 5.81 -3.81 14.93
C ILE A 36 7.27 -3.45 15.25
N PRO A 37 8.05 -2.78 14.37
CA PRO A 37 9.42 -2.37 14.68
C PRO A 37 9.54 -1.41 15.87
N ASP A 38 8.53 -0.57 16.12
CA ASP A 38 8.51 0.35 17.26
C ASP A 38 8.35 -0.40 18.59
N LEU A 39 7.55 -1.47 18.59
CA LEU A 39 7.33 -2.32 19.76
C LEU A 39 8.50 -3.25 20.07
N VAL A 40 9.14 -3.78 19.03
CA VAL A 40 10.23 -4.76 19.18
C VAL A 40 11.48 -4.14 19.82
N GLN A 41 11.65 -2.82 19.72
CA GLN A 41 12.73 -2.08 20.40
C GLN A 41 12.53 -2.00 21.93
N GLU A 42 11.30 -2.19 22.42
CA GLU A 42 10.95 -1.99 23.82
C GLU A 42 11.06 -3.29 24.63
N ARG A 43 12.27 -3.59 25.12
CA ARG A 43 12.57 -4.83 25.88
C ARG A 43 11.57 -5.14 27.01
N MET A 44 11.13 -4.11 27.73
CA MET A 44 10.23 -4.27 28.88
C MET A 44 8.83 -4.75 28.49
N LEU A 45 8.40 -4.54 27.24
CA LEU A 45 7.14 -5.08 26.74
C LEU A 45 7.14 -6.60 26.81
N PHE A 46 8.20 -7.25 26.34
CA PHE A 46 8.33 -8.71 26.36
C PHE A 46 8.32 -9.27 27.78
N VAL A 47 9.02 -8.60 28.71
CA VAL A 47 9.02 -8.96 30.13
C VAL A 47 7.60 -8.90 30.69
N PHE A 48 6.90 -7.76 30.53
CA PHE A 48 5.56 -7.60 31.09
C PHE A 48 4.49 -8.50 30.44
N LEU A 49 4.65 -8.85 29.15
CA LEU A 49 3.75 -9.79 28.48
C LEU A 49 3.91 -11.22 29.02
N LEU A 50 5.13 -11.65 29.36
CA LEU A 50 5.37 -12.95 29.98
C LEU A 50 4.94 -12.94 31.46
N GLU A 51 5.29 -11.89 32.20
CA GLU A 51 4.85 -11.69 33.59
C GLU A 51 3.33 -11.63 33.73
N TRP A 52 2.59 -11.31 32.65
CA TRP A 52 1.14 -11.35 32.62
C TRP A 52 0.57 -12.68 33.15
N PHE A 53 1.23 -13.80 32.86
CA PHE A 53 0.80 -15.14 33.29
C PHE A 53 1.23 -15.49 34.72
N ASN A 54 2.06 -14.66 35.36
CA ASN A 54 2.47 -14.82 36.76
C ASN A 54 1.52 -14.13 37.75
N PHE A 55 0.56 -13.33 37.27
CA PHE A 55 -0.47 -12.72 38.11
C PHE A 55 -1.52 -13.75 38.56
N PRO A 56 -2.14 -13.57 39.74
CA PRO A 56 -3.18 -14.49 40.24
C PRO A 56 -4.42 -14.54 39.35
N GLU A 57 -4.71 -13.44 38.65
CA GLU A 57 -5.75 -13.35 37.63
C GLU A 57 -5.12 -13.03 36.28
N VAL A 58 -5.30 -13.94 35.33
CA VAL A 58 -4.75 -13.86 33.98
C VAL A 58 -5.91 -13.71 32.97
N PRO A 59 -6.47 -12.51 32.80
CA PRO A 59 -7.52 -12.25 31.82
C PRO A 59 -6.96 -12.29 30.40
N ILE A 60 -7.83 -12.49 29.41
CA ILE A 60 -7.54 -12.34 27.97
C ILE A 60 -6.26 -13.04 27.48
N GLN A 61 -6.01 -14.26 27.97
CA GLN A 61 -4.80 -15.05 27.68
C GLN A 61 -4.53 -15.22 26.18
N GLU A 62 -5.58 -15.48 25.40
CA GLU A 62 -5.53 -15.59 23.94
C GLU A 62 -4.96 -14.32 23.31
N GLU A 63 -5.49 -13.16 23.68
CA GLU A 63 -5.06 -11.86 23.14
C GLU A 63 -3.59 -11.54 23.44
N VAL A 64 -3.10 -11.97 24.61
CA VAL A 64 -1.69 -11.80 25.02
C VAL A 64 -0.79 -12.71 24.20
N LEU A 65 -1.16 -13.99 24.03
CA LEU A 65 -0.40 -14.95 23.23
C LEU A 65 -0.39 -14.57 21.74
N GLU A 66 -1.51 -14.09 21.20
CA GLU A 66 -1.59 -13.56 19.84
C GLU A 66 -0.63 -12.38 19.62
N LEU A 67 -0.54 -11.47 20.59
CA LEU A 67 0.40 -10.36 20.52
C LEU A 67 1.86 -10.84 20.58
N ILE A 68 2.18 -11.78 21.46
CA ILE A 68 3.51 -12.41 21.53
C ILE A 68 3.86 -13.10 20.20
N GLY A 69 2.91 -13.84 19.62
CA GLY A 69 3.07 -14.49 18.31
C GLY A 69 3.21 -13.50 17.15
N THR A 70 2.56 -12.34 17.24
CA THR A 70 2.73 -11.27 16.24
C THR A 70 4.12 -10.66 16.33
N LEU A 71 4.64 -10.46 17.55
CA LEU A 71 5.99 -9.94 17.77
C LEU A 71 7.08 -10.96 17.41
N SER A 72 6.85 -12.27 17.62
CA SER A 72 7.82 -13.32 17.32
C SER A 72 8.05 -13.53 15.82
N LYS A 73 7.09 -13.18 14.96
CA LYS A 73 7.26 -13.19 13.49
C LYS A 73 8.34 -12.21 13.01
N HIS A 74 8.64 -11.17 13.78
CA HIS A 74 9.72 -10.24 13.47
C HIS A 74 11.05 -10.78 14.01
N PRO A 75 12.14 -10.81 13.21
CA PRO A 75 13.40 -11.47 13.61
C PRO A 75 14.00 -10.89 14.89
N SER A 76 14.00 -9.56 15.04
CA SER A 76 14.45 -8.91 16.29
C SER A 76 13.50 -9.22 17.46
N GLY A 77 12.21 -9.45 17.22
CA GLY A 77 11.24 -9.80 18.27
C GLY A 77 11.41 -11.22 18.77
N ALA A 78 11.66 -12.18 17.87
CA ALA A 78 12.06 -13.55 18.22
C ALA A 78 13.35 -13.58 19.05
N GLN A 79 14.35 -12.79 18.66
CA GLN A 79 15.59 -12.67 19.43
C GLN A 79 15.34 -12.13 20.84
N MET A 80 14.59 -11.04 20.97
CA MET A 80 14.26 -10.44 22.26
C MET A 80 13.48 -11.40 23.18
N LEU A 81 12.54 -12.17 22.62
CA LEU A 81 11.81 -13.20 23.36
C LEU A 81 12.75 -14.31 23.88
N ARG A 82 13.71 -14.76 23.07
CA ARG A 82 14.75 -15.71 23.52
C ARG A 82 15.59 -15.14 24.65
N GLU A 83 16.05 -13.90 24.50
CA GLU A 83 16.91 -13.21 25.49
C GLU A 83 16.22 -12.95 26.84
N VAL A 84 14.89 -12.81 26.84
CA VAL A 84 14.09 -12.62 28.06
C VAL A 84 13.68 -13.95 28.70
N GLY A 85 14.00 -15.10 28.09
CA GLY A 85 13.72 -16.42 28.64
C GLY A 85 12.32 -16.97 28.29
N ALA A 86 11.72 -16.50 27.19
CA ALA A 86 10.37 -16.93 26.78
C ALA A 86 10.29 -18.44 26.52
N VAL A 87 11.36 -19.08 26.05
CA VAL A 87 11.38 -20.53 25.74
C VAL A 87 11.15 -21.36 27.00
N GLU A 88 11.89 -21.07 28.07
CA GLU A 88 11.76 -21.76 29.37
C GLU A 88 10.38 -21.48 29.98
N PHE A 89 9.93 -20.23 29.89
CA PHE A 89 8.64 -19.79 30.41
C PHE A 89 7.46 -20.49 29.72
N LEU A 90 7.40 -20.44 28.39
CA LEU A 90 6.33 -21.04 27.60
C LEU A 90 6.31 -22.56 27.73
N THR A 91 7.47 -23.20 27.94
CA THR A 91 7.57 -24.64 28.19
C THR A 91 6.89 -25.02 29.51
N GLN A 92 7.05 -24.19 30.54
CA GLN A 92 6.38 -24.38 31.84
C GLN A 92 4.90 -24.01 31.80
N LEU A 93 4.52 -23.04 30.96
CA LEU A 93 3.15 -22.59 30.81
C LEU A 93 2.29 -23.59 30.03
N SER A 94 2.80 -24.15 28.93
CA SER A 94 2.12 -25.07 28.00
C SER A 94 1.21 -26.15 28.64
N PRO A 95 1.65 -26.92 29.66
CA PRO A 95 0.80 -27.95 30.27
C PRO A 95 -0.45 -27.41 30.99
N ASN A 96 -0.44 -26.13 31.38
CA ASN A 96 -1.48 -25.50 32.19
C ASN A 96 -2.47 -24.64 31.36
N VAL A 97 -2.30 -24.57 30.04
CA VAL A 97 -3.17 -23.76 29.17
C VAL A 97 -4.17 -24.63 28.39
N ASP A 98 -5.33 -24.05 28.06
CA ASP A 98 -6.36 -24.63 27.19
C ASP A 98 -5.73 -25.14 25.87
N PRO A 99 -6.12 -26.34 25.38
CA PRO A 99 -5.68 -26.88 24.09
C PRO A 99 -5.72 -25.89 22.90
N ARG A 100 -6.68 -24.95 22.88
CA ARG A 100 -6.77 -23.92 21.82
C ARG A 100 -5.63 -22.90 21.86
N LEU A 101 -5.07 -22.65 23.03
CA LEU A 101 -3.97 -21.71 23.21
C LEU A 101 -2.60 -22.39 23.04
N ARG A 102 -2.55 -23.72 23.20
CA ARG A 102 -1.33 -24.50 22.92
C ARG A 102 -0.91 -24.39 21.46
N THR A 103 -1.85 -24.38 20.51
CA THR A 103 -1.52 -24.19 19.09
C THR A 103 -0.85 -22.84 18.81
N ILE A 104 -1.24 -21.78 19.54
CA ILE A 104 -0.60 -20.46 19.45
C ILE A 104 0.81 -20.53 20.05
N VAL A 105 0.98 -21.21 21.19
CA VAL A 105 2.28 -21.42 21.84
C VAL A 105 3.22 -22.25 20.96
N ASP A 106 2.72 -23.32 20.33
CA ASP A 106 3.49 -24.16 19.39
C ASP A 106 3.94 -23.32 18.19
N GLY A 107 3.05 -22.49 17.63
CA GLY A 107 3.41 -21.54 16.58
C GLY A 107 4.44 -20.50 17.01
N ILE A 108 4.44 -20.07 18.29
CA ILE A 108 5.49 -19.21 18.85
C ILE A 108 6.81 -19.98 18.93
N PHE A 109 6.81 -21.23 19.38
CA PHE A 109 8.01 -22.07 19.45
C PHE A 109 8.66 -22.24 18.09
N ASP A 110 7.88 -22.52 17.04
CA ASP A 110 8.41 -22.63 15.68
C ASP A 110 9.22 -21.37 15.30
N GLN A 111 8.66 -20.18 15.54
CA GLN A 111 9.34 -18.91 15.27
C GLN A 111 10.58 -18.67 16.16
N LEU A 112 10.56 -19.12 17.42
CA LEU A 112 11.69 -18.97 18.34
C LEU A 112 12.83 -19.97 18.05
N PHE A 113 12.54 -21.13 17.47
CA PHE A 113 13.54 -22.14 17.10
C PHE A 113 14.10 -21.97 15.68
N HIS A 114 13.48 -21.12 14.85
CA HIS A 114 14.12 -20.67 13.62
C HIS A 114 15.35 -19.77 13.92
N LEU A 115 16.50 -20.20 13.41
CA LEU A 115 17.76 -19.45 13.42
C LEU A 115 17.70 -18.31 12.38
N PRO A 116 18.29 -17.13 12.63
CA PRO A 116 18.39 -16.11 11.59
C PRO A 116 19.32 -16.60 10.48
N GLU A 117 18.79 -16.89 9.29
CA GLU A 117 19.61 -16.92 8.09
C GLU A 117 20.17 -15.51 7.88
N ALA A 118 21.50 -15.39 7.85
CA ALA A 118 22.16 -14.19 7.39
C ALA A 118 21.65 -13.86 5.98
N LEU A 119 21.20 -12.62 5.76
CA LEU A 119 20.91 -12.10 4.42
C LEU A 119 22.13 -12.37 3.50
N PRO A 120 21.98 -12.69 2.19
CA PRO A 120 20.89 -12.28 1.30
C PRO A 120 20.37 -13.36 0.31
N SER A 121 19.43 -12.94 -0.55
CA SER A 121 18.94 -13.54 -1.81
C SER A 121 17.58 -14.25 -1.77
N CYS A 122 16.75 -13.89 -2.76
CA CYS A 122 15.39 -14.34 -3.03
C CYS A 122 15.42 -15.55 -4.00
N PRO A 123 14.27 -16.18 -4.33
CA PRO A 123 13.62 -17.35 -3.72
C PRO A 123 13.79 -18.64 -4.57
N PRO A 124 13.13 -19.77 -4.23
CA PRO A 124 11.92 -20.13 -4.99
C PRO A 124 10.78 -20.85 -4.22
N THR A 125 9.55 -20.45 -4.57
CA THR A 125 8.37 -21.22 -5.04
C THR A 125 7.78 -22.42 -4.25
N THR A 126 6.52 -22.20 -3.82
CA THR A 126 5.35 -23.12 -3.74
C THR A 126 5.35 -24.37 -2.84
N SER A 127 4.37 -24.40 -1.93
CA SER A 127 3.23 -25.33 -2.05
C SER A 127 1.98 -24.76 -1.36
N TYR A 128 0.85 -24.85 -2.06
CA TYR A 128 -0.49 -24.54 -1.57
C TYR A 128 -1.05 -25.76 -0.82
N GLU A 129 -1.72 -25.52 0.31
CA GLU A 129 -2.93 -26.25 0.70
C GLU A 129 -3.84 -25.37 1.58
N PRO A 130 -5.17 -25.60 1.58
CA PRO A 130 -6.18 -24.60 1.90
C PRO A 130 -6.81 -24.82 3.27
N HIS A 131 -6.68 -23.87 4.20
CA HIS A 131 -7.38 -23.95 5.49
C HIS A 131 -8.12 -22.68 5.90
N SER A 132 -9.45 -22.84 5.90
CA SER A 132 -10.45 -22.36 6.86
C SER A 132 -10.55 -20.86 7.18
N VAL A 133 -11.61 -20.29 6.61
CA VAL A 133 -12.28 -19.04 6.97
C VAL A 133 -12.61 -19.00 8.47
N PRO A 134 -12.18 -17.99 9.26
CA PRO A 134 -12.77 -17.73 10.57
C PRO A 134 -14.12 -17.05 10.39
N SER A 135 -15.13 -17.63 11.05
CA SER A 135 -16.52 -17.17 11.07
C SER A 135 -16.69 -15.67 11.35
N LEU A 136 -17.47 -15.03 10.48
CA LEU A 136 -17.82 -13.60 10.44
C LEU A 136 -18.67 -13.08 11.63
N GLN A 137 -18.69 -13.77 12.77
CA GLN A 137 -19.65 -13.48 13.86
C GLN A 137 -19.06 -12.73 15.06
N THR A 138 -17.74 -12.64 15.20
CA THR A 138 -17.12 -11.93 16.35
C THR A 138 -16.80 -10.47 16.05
N VAL A 139 -16.64 -10.09 14.78
CA VAL A 139 -16.41 -8.69 14.36
C VAL A 139 -17.69 -7.84 14.50
N PHE A 140 -18.87 -8.46 14.33
CA PHE A 140 -20.15 -7.75 14.43
C PHE A 140 -20.48 -7.25 15.85
N LYS A 141 -19.99 -7.90 16.91
CA LYS A 141 -20.25 -7.46 18.30
C LYS A 141 -19.38 -6.29 18.74
N THR A 142 -18.15 -6.22 18.26
CA THR A 142 -17.25 -5.08 18.54
C THR A 142 -17.63 -3.84 17.72
N PHE A 143 -18.18 -4.03 16.51
CA PHE A 143 -18.65 -2.94 15.67
C PHE A 143 -19.88 -2.20 16.26
N ILE A 144 -20.81 -2.94 16.88
CA ILE A 144 -22.00 -2.33 17.50
C ILE A 144 -21.66 -1.53 18.76
N PHE A 145 -20.59 -1.87 19.50
CA PHE A 145 -20.22 -1.11 20.70
C PHE A 145 -19.62 0.27 20.38
N PHE A 146 -18.96 0.43 19.22
CA PHE A 146 -18.41 1.71 18.77
C PHE A 146 -19.46 2.66 18.17
N LEU A 147 -20.61 2.14 17.73
CA LEU A 147 -21.72 2.97 17.25
C LEU A 147 -22.42 3.78 18.36
N PHE A 148 -22.23 3.44 19.64
CA PHE A 148 -22.94 4.07 20.77
C PHE A 148 -22.22 5.27 21.41
N LEU A 149 -21.05 5.67 20.91
CA LEU A 149 -20.23 6.76 21.50
C LEU A 149 -20.15 8.04 20.66
N TYR A 150 -20.95 8.15 19.59
CA TYR A 150 -21.06 9.38 18.79
C TYR A 150 -22.47 9.97 18.89
N PRO A 151 -22.63 11.30 18.99
CA PRO A 151 -23.94 11.91 18.90
C PRO A 151 -24.55 11.56 17.54
N ALA A 152 -25.82 11.16 17.57
CA ALA A 152 -26.56 10.58 16.47
C ALA A 152 -26.41 11.33 15.14
N VAL A 153 -25.66 10.76 14.20
CA VAL A 153 -25.77 11.05 12.76
C VAL A 153 -25.89 9.72 12.03
N SER A 154 -27.14 9.41 11.65
CA SER A 154 -27.59 8.35 10.74
C SER A 154 -26.94 6.96 10.85
N THR A 155 -27.58 6.09 11.62
CA THR A 155 -27.39 4.62 11.63
C THR A 155 -27.78 3.92 10.30
N SER A 156 -27.90 4.63 9.17
CA SER A 156 -28.49 4.11 7.94
C SER A 156 -27.51 3.90 6.77
N VAL A 157 -26.27 4.38 6.84
CA VAL A 157 -25.32 4.33 5.71
C VAL A 157 -24.14 3.41 6.07
N ARG A 158 -23.98 2.28 5.36
CA ARG A 158 -22.91 1.29 5.61
C ARG A 158 -21.69 1.52 4.73
N CYS A 159 -21.85 2.25 3.63
CA CYS A 159 -20.79 2.55 2.67
C CYS A 159 -19.72 3.53 3.17
N LEU A 160 -19.87 4.10 4.38
CA LEU A 160 -18.91 5.02 4.98
C LEU A 160 -18.32 4.43 6.27
N LYS A 161 -16.99 4.28 6.31
CA LYS A 161 -16.22 3.96 7.52
C LYS A 161 -16.11 5.17 8.45
N PHE A 162 -16.01 6.36 7.85
CA PHE A 162 -15.93 7.64 8.54
C PHE A 162 -16.58 8.70 7.65
N SER A 163 -17.45 9.53 8.24
CA SER A 163 -18.18 10.56 7.50
C SER A 163 -17.67 11.97 7.81
N VAL A 164 -17.84 12.43 9.05
CA VAL A 164 -17.56 13.81 9.46
C VAL A 164 -16.77 13.88 10.76
N PHE A 165 -15.93 14.90 10.88
CA PHE A 165 -15.22 15.24 12.10
C PHE A 165 -16.15 15.97 13.10
N PRO A 166 -15.89 15.85 14.42
CA PRO A 166 -16.61 16.61 15.44
C PRO A 166 -16.56 18.12 15.18
N TRP A 167 -17.70 18.80 15.30
CA TRP A 167 -17.83 20.23 15.03
C TRP A 167 -16.93 21.08 15.95
N LEU A 168 -16.21 22.04 15.38
CA LEU A 168 -15.36 22.97 16.12
C LEU A 168 -15.96 24.39 16.10
N SER A 169 -16.20 24.92 17.30
CA SER A 169 -16.59 26.32 17.50
C SER A 169 -15.37 27.23 17.30
N LEU A 170 -15.54 28.31 16.55
CA LEU A 170 -14.52 29.33 16.34
C LEU A 170 -14.83 30.57 17.17
N ASN A 171 -13.79 31.28 17.62
CA ASN A 171 -13.98 32.62 18.17
C ASN A 171 -14.14 33.64 17.02
N THR A 172 -14.57 34.87 17.33
CA THR A 172 -14.82 35.91 16.33
C THR A 172 -13.57 36.27 15.52
N THR A 173 -12.39 36.30 16.15
CA THR A 173 -11.12 36.59 15.47
C THR A 173 -10.76 35.51 14.45
N ASP A 174 -10.87 34.24 14.83
CA ASP A 174 -10.60 33.09 13.98
C ASP A 174 -11.53 33.06 12.76
N ARG A 175 -12.81 33.41 12.95
CA ARG A 175 -13.78 33.55 11.85
C ARG A 175 -13.34 34.61 10.85
N HIS A 176 -12.95 35.79 11.34
CA HIS A 176 -12.47 36.87 10.48
C HIS A 176 -11.20 36.49 9.71
N ILE A 177 -10.28 35.74 10.34
CA ILE A 177 -9.07 35.24 9.66
C ILE A 177 -9.46 34.32 8.50
N LEU A 178 -10.35 33.35 8.72
CA LEU A 178 -10.77 32.41 7.67
C LEU A 178 -11.55 33.13 6.55
N SER A 179 -12.50 34.00 6.90
CA SER A 179 -13.30 34.75 5.91
C SER A 179 -12.44 35.72 5.09
N SER A 180 -11.43 36.34 5.73
CA SER A 180 -10.49 37.23 5.04
C SER A 180 -9.65 36.47 4.02
N ASN A 181 -9.08 35.32 4.40
CA ASN A 181 -8.31 34.47 3.50
C ASN A 181 -9.17 33.94 2.34
N GLU A 182 -10.40 33.53 2.64
CA GLU A 182 -11.39 33.14 1.63
C GLU A 182 -11.63 34.27 0.60
N SER A 183 -11.85 35.50 1.05
CA SER A 183 -12.07 36.63 0.15
C SER A 183 -10.84 36.93 -0.73
N SER A 184 -9.64 36.77 -0.18
CA SER A 184 -8.38 36.96 -0.92
C SER A 184 -8.15 35.87 -1.97
N LEU A 185 -8.56 34.63 -1.71
CA LEU A 185 -8.53 33.54 -2.69
C LEU A 185 -9.47 33.76 -3.88
N ARG A 186 -10.58 34.51 -3.68
CA ARG A 186 -11.53 34.85 -4.76
C ARG A 186 -11.24 36.20 -5.42
N SER A 187 -10.13 36.84 -5.08
CA SER A 187 -9.78 38.13 -5.68
C SER A 187 -9.27 37.96 -7.11
N ASP A 188 -9.48 39.00 -7.93
CA ASP A 188 -8.93 39.06 -9.30
C ASP A 188 -7.40 39.30 -9.31
N ASN A 189 -6.78 39.55 -8.15
CA ASN A 189 -5.35 39.80 -8.03
C ASN A 189 -4.59 38.49 -7.85
N HIS A 190 -4.02 37.97 -8.93
CA HIS A 190 -3.28 36.69 -8.91
C HIS A 190 -2.11 36.66 -7.90
N ASN A 191 -1.43 37.79 -7.66
CA ASN A 191 -0.36 37.85 -6.66
C ASN A 191 -0.92 37.69 -5.24
N LEU A 192 -2.09 38.29 -4.95
CA LEU A 192 -2.77 38.13 -3.67
C LEU A 192 -3.26 36.69 -3.48
N VAL A 193 -3.84 36.08 -4.51
CA VAL A 193 -4.24 34.65 -4.47
C VAL A 193 -3.03 33.78 -4.17
N ARG A 194 -1.89 34.03 -4.82
CA ARG A 194 -0.63 33.31 -4.60
C ARG A 194 -0.14 33.41 -3.15
N THR A 195 0.01 34.63 -2.64
CA THR A 195 0.51 34.84 -1.27
C THR A 195 -0.47 34.28 -0.25
N THR A 196 -1.77 34.29 -0.56
CA THR A 196 -2.80 33.66 0.28
C THR A 196 -2.66 32.13 0.29
N CYS A 197 -2.39 31.48 -0.85
CA CYS A 197 -2.11 30.04 -0.87
C CYS A 197 -0.85 29.68 -0.06
N GLU A 198 0.22 30.47 -0.18
CA GLU A 198 1.44 30.30 0.61
C GLU A 198 1.14 30.47 2.12
N LEU A 199 0.42 31.52 2.51
CA LEU A 199 -0.02 31.77 3.88
C LEU A 199 -0.90 30.64 4.43
N LEU A 200 -1.84 30.13 3.62
CA LEU A 200 -2.72 29.03 4.01
C LEU A 200 -1.94 27.79 4.38
N ARG A 201 -0.97 27.41 3.53
CA ARG A 201 -0.14 26.21 3.75
C ARG A 201 0.81 26.38 4.93
N ASP A 202 1.47 27.52 5.02
CA ASP A 202 2.64 27.70 5.88
C ASP A 202 2.24 28.18 7.30
N VAL A 203 1.07 28.82 7.45
CA VAL A 203 0.60 29.38 8.73
C VAL A 203 -0.79 28.84 9.09
N ILE A 204 -1.80 29.09 8.27
CA ILE A 204 -3.21 28.84 8.68
C ILE A 204 -3.47 27.34 8.90
N MET A 205 -3.01 26.46 8.02
CA MET A 205 -3.17 25.01 8.16
C MET A 205 -2.33 24.39 9.28
N GLN A 206 -1.40 25.16 9.88
CA GLN A 206 -0.63 24.76 11.05
C GLN A 206 -1.31 25.21 12.35
N ASP A 207 -1.92 26.40 12.33
CA ASP A 207 -2.60 26.99 13.49
C ASP A 207 -4.01 26.41 13.70
N PHE A 208 -4.69 26.03 12.61
CA PHE A 208 -6.06 25.51 12.66
C PHE A 208 -6.12 24.00 12.44
N PRO A 209 -6.93 23.25 13.23
CA PRO A 209 -7.28 21.88 12.92
C PRO A 209 -7.87 21.73 11.52
N ALA A 210 -7.37 20.76 10.74
CA ALA A 210 -7.71 20.59 9.34
C ALA A 210 -9.20 20.34 9.08
N GLU A 211 -9.93 19.78 10.04
CA GLU A 211 -11.37 19.55 9.92
C GLU A 211 -12.20 20.84 9.78
N ILE A 212 -11.67 22.00 10.19
CA ILE A 212 -12.35 23.29 10.05
C ILE A 212 -12.62 23.60 8.57
N PHE A 213 -11.68 23.25 7.69
CA PHE A 213 -11.81 23.48 6.26
C PHE A 213 -12.86 22.57 5.59
N LEU A 214 -13.28 21.47 6.24
CA LEU A 214 -14.41 20.66 5.78
C LEU A 214 -15.74 21.12 6.38
N GLN A 215 -15.70 21.62 7.62
CA GLN A 215 -16.84 22.21 8.31
C GLN A 215 -17.30 23.53 7.65
N ARG A 216 -16.34 24.30 7.13
CA ARG A 216 -16.55 25.56 6.42
C ARG A 216 -15.86 25.44 5.06
N PRO A 217 -16.51 24.82 4.05
CA PRO A 217 -15.85 24.34 2.83
C PRO A 217 -15.47 25.45 1.84
N SER A 218 -15.74 26.72 2.15
CA SER A 218 -15.56 27.83 1.23
C SER A 218 -14.11 27.98 0.74
N THR A 219 -13.12 27.84 1.64
CA THR A 219 -11.70 27.83 1.29
C THR A 219 -11.36 26.67 0.36
N VAL A 220 -11.89 25.48 0.65
CA VAL A 220 -11.67 24.28 -0.17
C VAL A 220 -12.28 24.43 -1.56
N GLN A 221 -13.51 24.92 -1.65
CA GLN A 221 -14.19 25.21 -2.92
C GLN A 221 -13.40 26.22 -3.75
N SER A 222 -12.88 27.28 -3.11
CA SER A 222 -11.99 28.24 -3.79
C SER A 222 -10.73 27.55 -4.31
N LEU A 223 -10.05 26.72 -3.51
CA LEU A 223 -8.86 25.98 -3.95
C LEU A 223 -9.15 25.02 -5.12
N LEU A 224 -10.28 24.31 -5.09
CA LEU A 224 -10.71 23.42 -6.18
C LEU A 224 -11.02 24.22 -7.45
N SER A 225 -11.65 25.39 -7.33
CA SER A 225 -11.91 26.26 -8.49
C SER A 225 -10.63 26.76 -9.17
N LEU A 226 -9.54 26.95 -8.40
CA LEU A 226 -8.23 27.32 -8.94
C LEU A 226 -7.59 26.19 -9.77
N LEU A 227 -8.00 24.94 -9.58
CA LEU A 227 -7.58 23.81 -10.41
C LEU A 227 -8.23 23.85 -11.81
N GLY A 228 -9.42 24.46 -11.93
CA GLY A 228 -10.13 24.62 -13.19
C GLY A 228 -9.63 25.77 -14.07
N LEU A 229 -8.65 26.55 -13.60
CA LEU A 229 -8.05 27.63 -14.39
C LEU A 229 -7.16 27.07 -15.51
N ASN A 230 -7.23 27.70 -16.69
CA ASN A 230 -6.59 27.19 -17.89
C ASN A 230 -5.06 27.10 -17.74
N VAL A 231 -4.49 25.89 -17.86
CA VAL A 231 -3.08 25.56 -17.56
C VAL A 231 -2.10 26.22 -18.54
N ASP A 232 -2.58 26.62 -19.72
CA ASP A 232 -1.77 27.19 -20.80
C ASP A 232 -1.47 28.70 -20.65
N GLY A 233 -1.96 29.36 -19.59
CA GLY A 233 -1.76 30.79 -19.36
C GLY A 233 -0.71 31.15 -18.29
N ASP A 234 -0.43 32.45 -18.15
CA ASP A 234 0.41 33.06 -17.09
C ASP A 234 -0.03 32.70 -15.65
N VAL A 235 -1.14 31.97 -15.49
CA VAL A 235 -1.78 31.61 -14.21
C VAL A 235 -1.47 30.17 -13.77
N SER A 236 -0.70 29.41 -14.56
CA SER A 236 -0.31 28.01 -14.26
C SER A 236 0.33 27.83 -12.87
N TYR A 237 1.03 28.86 -12.37
CA TYR A 237 1.61 28.83 -11.04
C TYR A 237 0.57 28.86 -9.91
N LEU A 238 -0.63 29.41 -10.13
CA LEU A 238 -1.72 29.38 -9.14
C LEU A 238 -2.27 27.96 -9.00
N THR A 239 -2.47 27.25 -10.12
CA THR A 239 -2.84 25.83 -10.10
C THR A 239 -1.82 25.01 -9.30
N PHE A 240 -0.53 25.29 -9.49
CA PHE A 240 0.54 24.63 -8.73
C PHE A 240 0.43 24.91 -7.21
N GLN A 241 0.15 26.16 -6.81
CA GLN A 241 -0.03 26.49 -5.40
C GLN A 241 -1.30 25.86 -4.82
N ALA A 242 -2.40 25.85 -5.56
CA ALA A 242 -3.65 25.22 -5.14
C ALA A 242 -3.50 23.70 -4.95
N LEU A 243 -2.81 23.02 -5.87
CA LEU A 243 -2.44 21.60 -5.72
C LEU A 243 -1.67 21.36 -4.42
N ALA A 244 -0.66 22.17 -4.13
CA ALA A 244 0.14 22.05 -2.91
C ALA A 244 -0.68 22.28 -1.62
N CYS A 245 -1.61 23.25 -1.63
CA CYS A 245 -2.52 23.48 -0.52
C CYS A 245 -3.46 22.28 -0.28
N LEU A 246 -4.04 21.73 -1.34
CA LEU A 246 -4.94 20.57 -1.25
C LEU A 246 -4.19 19.31 -0.81
N GLU A 247 -2.96 19.11 -1.30
CA GLU A 247 -2.08 18.02 -0.91
C GLU A 247 -1.77 18.10 0.61
N GLN A 248 -1.39 19.28 1.09
CA GLN A 248 -1.13 19.52 2.51
C GLN A 248 -2.39 19.31 3.36
N LEU A 249 -3.54 19.80 2.90
CA LEU A 249 -4.81 19.61 3.59
C LEU A 249 -5.16 18.12 3.69
N CYS A 250 -4.96 17.34 2.62
CA CYS A 250 -5.17 15.90 2.65
C CYS A 250 -4.29 15.22 3.72
N ARG A 251 -3.00 15.55 3.79
CA ARG A 251 -2.09 15.03 4.82
C ARG A 251 -2.53 15.40 6.23
N ASN A 252 -2.93 16.65 6.44
CA ASN A 252 -3.37 17.11 7.74
C ASN A 252 -4.68 16.41 8.15
N LEU A 253 -5.63 16.22 7.24
CA LEU A 253 -6.87 15.47 7.49
C LEU A 253 -6.60 14.00 7.84
N ARG A 254 -5.66 13.34 7.15
CA ARG A 254 -5.22 11.97 7.52
C ARG A 254 -4.63 11.92 8.92
N SER A 255 -3.81 12.91 9.28
CA SER A 255 -3.25 13.04 10.63
C SER A 255 -4.34 13.23 11.68
N ARG A 256 -5.33 14.10 11.41
CA ARG A 256 -6.48 14.31 12.30
C ARG A 256 -7.34 13.05 12.41
N LEU A 257 -7.55 12.31 11.34
CA LEU A 257 -8.29 11.05 11.38
C LEU A 257 -7.58 10.01 12.27
N ARG A 258 -6.25 9.89 12.13
CA ARG A 258 -5.43 9.02 13.00
C ARG A 258 -5.51 9.46 14.47
N PHE A 259 -5.50 10.77 14.72
CA PHE A 259 -5.67 11.33 16.06
C PHE A 259 -7.00 10.89 16.69
N TYR A 260 -8.12 10.98 15.97
CA TYR A 260 -9.43 10.56 16.50
C TYR A 260 -9.59 9.04 16.59
N ARG A 261 -8.80 8.26 15.85
CA ARG A 261 -8.75 6.79 15.96
C ARG A 261 -7.92 6.30 17.15
N ASP A 262 -7.16 7.16 17.84
CA ASP A 262 -6.33 6.74 18.98
C ASP A 262 -7.19 6.44 20.24
N PRO A 263 -7.24 5.19 20.72
CA PRO A 263 -8.05 4.79 21.89
C PRO A 263 -7.64 5.47 23.20
N SER A 264 -6.45 6.07 23.24
CA SER A 264 -5.93 6.79 24.40
C SER A 264 -6.76 8.03 24.73
N PHE A 265 -7.44 8.62 23.73
CA PHE A 265 -8.32 9.77 23.92
C PHE A 265 -9.71 9.40 24.44
N CYS A 266 -10.17 8.16 24.21
CA CYS A 266 -11.46 7.67 24.70
C CYS A 266 -11.42 7.26 26.18
N SER A 267 -10.29 7.43 26.85
CA SER A 267 -10.08 6.98 28.23
C SER A 267 -10.26 8.03 29.32
N ALA A 268 -10.45 9.29 28.95
CA ALA A 268 -10.91 10.31 29.88
C ALA A 268 -12.44 10.26 29.95
N LYS A 269 -13.02 10.18 31.16
CA LYS A 269 -14.44 10.48 31.34
C LYS A 269 -14.69 11.85 30.71
N GLN A 270 -15.50 11.90 29.66
CA GLN A 270 -16.00 13.16 29.14
C GLN A 270 -17.09 13.65 30.11
N ASP A 271 -16.67 14.30 31.20
CA ASP A 271 -17.56 15.24 31.86
C ASP A 271 -17.82 16.40 30.90
N PRO A 272 -19.03 16.99 30.87
CA PRO A 272 -19.34 18.09 29.97
C PRO A 272 -18.30 19.21 30.17
N VAL A 273 -17.60 19.51 29.07
CA VAL A 273 -16.40 20.33 29.01
C VAL A 273 -16.61 21.68 29.69
N SER A 274 -16.07 21.82 30.90
CA SER A 274 -15.70 23.13 31.44
C SER A 274 -14.51 23.63 30.62
N GLN A 275 -14.76 24.64 29.79
CA GLN A 275 -13.72 25.37 29.08
C GLN A 275 -12.77 25.99 30.11
N ASN A 276 -11.58 25.41 30.25
CA ASN A 276 -10.35 26.07 30.67
C ASN A 276 -9.19 25.12 30.39
N SER A 277 -8.54 25.35 29.25
CA SER A 277 -7.36 24.62 28.83
C SER A 277 -6.16 24.98 29.71
N SER A 278 -5.84 24.12 30.68
CA SER A 278 -4.47 23.95 31.15
C SER A 278 -4.20 22.47 31.37
N ILE A 279 -3.25 21.93 30.62
CA ILE A 279 -2.73 20.57 30.76
C ILE A 279 -2.07 20.50 32.14
N SER A 280 -2.72 19.82 33.08
CA SER A 280 -2.13 19.45 34.37
C SER A 280 -1.72 17.98 34.31
N TYR A 281 -0.42 17.74 34.54
CA TYR A 281 0.12 16.40 34.81
C TYR A 281 -0.57 15.81 36.05
N PRO A 282 -0.83 14.49 36.11
CA PRO A 282 -1.31 13.88 37.34
C PRO A 282 -0.14 13.80 38.31
N GLN A 283 -0.07 14.76 39.24
CA GLN A 283 0.75 14.63 40.43
C GLN A 283 0.04 13.68 41.40
N GLU A 284 0.76 12.63 41.81
CA GLU A 284 0.29 11.62 42.75
C GLU A 284 -0.32 12.26 44.00
N VAL A 285 -1.62 12.02 44.20
CA VAL A 285 -2.32 12.33 45.45
C VAL A 285 -1.86 11.31 46.48
N ARG A 286 -0.82 11.67 47.25
CA ARG A 286 -0.45 10.95 48.47
C ARG A 286 -1.54 11.19 49.51
N ALA A 287 -2.22 10.10 49.86
CA ALA A 287 -3.24 10.06 50.89
C ALA A 287 -2.72 10.64 52.23
N THR A 288 -3.59 11.41 52.88
CA THR A 288 -3.50 11.81 54.28
C THR A 288 -3.51 10.56 55.17
N GLN A 289 -2.37 10.25 55.78
CA GLN A 289 -2.33 9.46 57.01
C GLN A 289 -1.62 10.26 58.10
N HIS A 290 -2.35 10.47 59.19
CA HIS A 290 -1.86 10.99 60.46
C HIS A 290 -0.78 10.07 61.04
N SER A 291 0.37 10.62 61.40
CA SER A 291 1.12 10.25 62.61
C SER A 291 2.26 11.24 62.81
N GLY A 292 2.46 11.66 64.06
CA GLY A 292 3.30 12.79 64.41
C GLY A 292 4.74 12.44 64.77
N VAL A 293 5.45 13.55 65.04
CA VAL A 293 6.64 13.72 65.88
C VAL A 293 7.99 13.89 65.15
N SER A 294 8.60 15.02 65.52
CA SER A 294 10.02 15.45 65.56
C SER A 294 10.78 15.84 64.29
N SER A 295 11.03 17.15 64.21
CA SER A 295 12.17 17.93 63.66
C SER A 295 13.56 17.43 64.18
N PRO A 296 14.75 17.94 63.73
CA PRO A 296 15.02 19.33 63.29
C PRO A 296 16.07 19.58 62.17
N GLU A 297 16.06 20.83 61.68
CA GLU A 297 17.22 21.73 61.42
C GLU A 297 18.12 21.65 60.15
N GLU A 298 18.49 22.89 59.74
CA GLU A 298 19.66 23.36 58.94
C GLU A 298 19.59 23.44 57.39
N ILE A 299 19.45 24.64 56.82
CA ILE A 299 20.47 25.65 56.41
C ILE A 299 21.03 25.40 54.99
N SER A 300 20.78 26.39 54.12
CA SER A 300 21.54 26.90 52.96
C SER A 300 22.49 25.97 52.19
N THR A 301 22.53 25.97 50.86
CA THR A 301 23.09 27.07 50.06
C THR A 301 22.94 26.70 48.58
N ARG A 302 22.63 27.71 47.76
CA ARG A 302 22.84 27.68 46.32
C ARG A 302 24.34 27.74 46.03
N PRO A 303 24.81 27.11 44.93
CA PRO A 303 25.78 27.80 44.09
C PRO A 303 25.31 27.87 42.63
N SER A 304 25.37 29.09 42.11
CA SER A 304 25.33 29.43 40.69
C SER A 304 26.76 29.37 40.14
N VAL A 305 26.96 28.97 38.87
CA VAL A 305 27.92 29.52 37.87
C VAL A 305 27.82 28.70 36.56
N VAL A 306 27.19 29.23 35.49
CA VAL A 306 27.73 29.78 34.20
C VAL A 306 28.55 28.75 33.37
N GLY A 307 28.29 28.44 32.08
CA GLY A 307 27.29 28.87 31.09
C GLY A 307 27.50 28.27 29.66
N ARG A 308 26.44 28.36 28.84
CA ARG A 308 26.32 28.27 27.34
C ARG A 308 26.48 26.91 26.61
N PRO A 309 25.89 26.72 25.41
CA PRO A 309 24.64 27.27 24.85
C PRO A 309 23.70 26.16 24.34
N GLY A 310 22.40 26.26 24.57
CA GLY A 310 21.42 25.30 24.07
C GLY A 310 20.04 25.93 24.03
N GLN A 311 19.54 26.06 22.82
CA GLN A 311 18.27 26.66 22.40
C GLN A 311 17.11 26.25 23.31
N ARG A 312 16.54 27.22 24.03
CA ARG A 312 15.34 27.01 24.83
C ARG A 312 14.11 26.95 23.94
N VAL A 313 13.28 25.96 24.23
CA VAL A 313 11.93 25.76 23.73
C VAL A 313 10.95 26.55 24.60
N ARG A 314 9.89 27.02 23.93
CA ARG A 314 8.61 27.57 24.44
C ARG A 314 8.59 29.00 24.95
N GLY A 315 7.53 29.67 24.50
CA GLY A 315 7.07 30.93 25.02
C GLY A 315 6.04 30.77 26.13
N ASP A 316 5.71 31.93 26.65
CA ASP A 316 4.52 32.31 27.38
C ASP A 316 4.26 33.77 27.00
N GLY A 317 3.18 34.01 26.25
CA GLY A 317 2.64 35.36 26.15
C GLY A 317 2.07 35.73 27.50
N GLN A 318 2.93 36.19 28.41
CA GLN A 318 2.52 36.87 29.62
C GLN A 318 2.50 38.36 29.33
N ASP A 319 1.32 38.95 29.53
CA ASP A 319 1.04 40.37 29.39
C ASP A 319 2.04 41.20 30.19
N GLY A 320 2.90 41.90 29.46
CA GLY A 320 3.74 42.96 29.98
C GLY A 320 3.09 44.29 29.68
N ASP A 321 2.42 44.85 30.68
CA ASP A 321 2.16 46.29 30.75
C ASP A 321 3.48 47.04 30.54
N ALA A 322 3.60 47.72 29.40
CA ALA A 322 4.65 48.69 29.15
C ALA A 322 4.09 49.87 28.37
N ALA A 323 3.73 50.88 29.16
CA ALA A 323 3.58 52.28 28.85
C ALA A 323 4.11 52.73 27.47
N SER A 324 3.20 53.30 26.68
CA SER A 324 3.53 54.10 25.51
C SER A 324 4.35 55.33 25.90
N SER A 325 5.58 55.40 25.40
CA SER A 325 6.34 56.63 25.28
C SER A 325 5.87 57.40 24.05
N SER A 326 5.13 58.49 24.25
CA SER A 326 5.01 59.55 23.25
C SER A 326 5.24 60.89 23.93
N GLY A 327 6.36 61.50 23.55
CA GLY A 327 6.79 62.80 24.02
C GLY A 327 6.00 63.95 23.41
N SER A 328 5.82 64.96 24.26
CA SER A 328 5.83 66.39 23.96
C SER A 328 4.83 66.95 22.94
N SER A 329 3.73 67.52 23.45
CA SER A 329 3.48 68.96 23.26
C SER A 329 2.55 69.48 24.37
N SER A 330 3.05 70.40 25.20
CA SER A 330 2.22 71.15 26.15
C SER A 330 2.63 72.61 26.11
N GLN A 331 1.74 73.46 25.58
CA GLN A 331 1.66 74.86 25.96
C GLN A 331 0.93 74.96 27.30
N ARG A 332 1.68 75.41 28.32
CA ARG A 332 1.36 76.50 29.26
C ARG A 332 0.05 76.42 30.10
N GLY A 333 0.20 76.07 31.38
CA GLY A 333 -0.10 76.99 32.50
C GLY A 333 -1.27 76.70 33.47
N ALA A 334 -0.91 76.60 34.76
CA ALA A 334 -1.65 77.00 36.00
C ALA A 334 -2.12 75.89 36.98
N PRO A 335 -2.13 76.16 38.31
CA PRO A 335 -2.00 75.16 39.40
C PRO A 335 -3.34 74.79 40.11
N PRO A 336 -3.34 73.84 41.09
CA PRO A 336 -4.48 72.96 41.38
C PRO A 336 -5.40 73.43 42.52
N ARG A 337 -6.62 72.86 42.58
CA ARG A 337 -7.51 72.90 43.75
C ARG A 337 -8.10 71.50 44.04
N PRO A 338 -8.31 71.12 45.32
CA PRO A 338 -8.71 69.77 45.69
C PRO A 338 -10.23 69.57 45.85
N ALA A 339 -10.62 68.32 45.60
CA ALA A 339 -11.73 67.53 46.13
C ALA A 339 -13.16 68.11 46.10
N GLN A 340 -14.01 67.52 45.26
CA GLN A 340 -15.41 67.27 45.60
C GLN A 340 -15.82 65.84 45.24
N GLN A 341 -16.56 65.25 46.17
CA GLN A 341 -17.00 63.88 46.24
C GLN A 341 -18.11 63.57 45.22
N SER A 342 -18.21 62.27 44.95
CA SER A 342 -19.11 61.50 44.08
C SER A 342 -20.59 61.90 44.11
N PRO A 343 -21.32 61.52 43.04
CA PRO A 343 -22.52 60.71 43.25
C PRO A 343 -22.49 59.36 42.49
N LEU A 344 -23.06 58.34 43.13
CA LEU A 344 -23.26 56.97 42.62
C LEU A 344 -24.19 56.89 41.38
N PRO A 345 -24.15 55.77 40.63
CA PRO A 345 -24.64 55.66 39.26
C PRO A 345 -26.14 55.34 39.16
N GLN A 346 -26.79 55.86 38.11
CA GLN A 346 -28.08 55.37 37.60
C GLN A 346 -27.85 54.40 36.43
N PRO A 347 -28.72 53.41 36.25
CA PRO A 347 -28.46 52.21 35.45
C PRO A 347 -28.52 52.51 33.95
N HIS A 348 -27.44 52.19 33.24
CA HIS A 348 -27.47 52.10 31.79
C HIS A 348 -28.30 50.87 31.37
N PRO A 349 -29.17 50.97 30.35
CA PRO A 349 -29.79 49.80 29.75
C PRO A 349 -28.68 48.91 29.19
N GLU A 350 -28.70 47.64 29.58
CA GLU A 350 -27.86 46.58 29.02
C GLU A 350 -28.05 46.56 27.49
N LEU A 351 -26.99 46.92 26.76
CA LEU A 351 -26.82 46.48 25.39
C LEU A 351 -26.79 44.94 25.43
N PRO A 352 -27.59 44.22 24.63
CA PRO A 352 -27.45 42.78 24.53
C PRO A 352 -26.02 42.48 24.07
N PRO A 353 -25.39 41.38 24.52
CA PRO A 353 -24.17 40.94 23.87
C PRO A 353 -24.53 40.63 22.42
N GLU A 354 -23.97 41.39 21.48
CA GLU A 354 -23.90 41.02 20.06
C GLU A 354 -22.99 39.80 19.94
N MET A 355 -23.47 38.67 20.45
CA MET A 355 -23.10 37.38 19.94
C MET A 355 -23.85 37.27 18.63
N GLU A 356 -23.19 37.64 17.52
CA GLU A 356 -23.53 37.07 16.22
C GLU A 356 -23.46 35.54 16.42
N ALA A 357 -24.60 34.95 16.75
CA ALA A 357 -24.76 33.53 16.86
C ALA A 357 -24.63 33.02 15.43
N GLU A 358 -23.42 32.64 15.03
CA GLU A 358 -23.16 31.87 13.82
C GLU A 358 -24.21 30.75 13.81
N ASP A 359 -25.09 30.72 12.79
CA ASP A 359 -26.14 29.71 12.63
C ASP A 359 -25.46 28.36 12.40
N SER A 360 -25.00 27.78 13.50
CA SER A 360 -24.09 26.64 13.55
C SER A 360 -24.74 25.42 12.90
N LEU A 361 -26.07 25.38 12.92
CA LEU A 361 -26.90 24.38 12.26
C LEU A 361 -26.86 24.51 10.73
N GLU A 362 -26.94 25.74 10.20
CA GLU A 362 -26.87 25.96 8.74
C GLU A 362 -25.50 25.60 8.18
N LEU A 363 -24.43 25.97 8.89
CA LEU A 363 -23.08 25.61 8.47
C LEU A 363 -22.80 24.10 8.62
N GLN A 364 -23.35 23.46 9.66
CA GLN A 364 -23.28 22.00 9.80
C GLN A 364 -23.98 21.26 8.65
N LEU A 365 -25.08 21.79 8.12
CA LEU A 365 -25.74 21.23 6.93
C LEU A 365 -24.90 21.40 5.66
N GLN A 366 -24.02 22.40 5.60
CA GLN A 366 -23.10 22.63 4.48
C GLN A 366 -21.76 21.89 4.64
N GLN A 367 -21.52 21.23 5.76
CA GLN A 367 -20.27 20.51 6.03
C GLN A 367 -20.03 19.41 5.00
N TRP A 368 -18.80 19.35 4.49
CA TRP A 368 -18.37 18.27 3.62
C TRP A 368 -17.97 17.04 4.43
N SER A 369 -18.42 15.87 3.98
CA SER A 369 -17.88 14.60 4.46
C SER A 369 -16.46 14.40 3.93
N LEU A 370 -15.67 13.58 4.65
CA LEU A 370 -14.30 13.27 4.25
C LEU A 370 -14.26 12.56 2.89
N ALA A 371 -15.20 11.63 2.66
CA ALA A 371 -15.37 10.95 1.37
C ALA A 371 -15.70 11.94 0.25
N ARG A 372 -16.65 12.87 0.46
CA ARG A 372 -17.01 13.88 -0.54
C ARG A 372 -15.81 14.74 -0.91
N PHE A 373 -15.09 15.28 0.07
CA PHE A 373 -13.90 16.09 -0.19
C PHE A 373 -12.85 15.33 -1.01
N ALA A 374 -12.56 14.09 -0.63
CA ALA A 374 -11.53 13.30 -1.31
C ALA A 374 -11.92 12.96 -2.76
N VAL A 375 -13.20 12.68 -3.04
CA VAL A 375 -13.69 12.47 -4.41
C VAL A 375 -13.59 13.76 -5.22
N GLU A 376 -14.05 14.89 -4.68
CA GLU A 376 -13.98 16.20 -5.36
C GLU A 376 -12.54 16.61 -5.67
N ALA A 377 -11.60 16.34 -4.77
CA ALA A 377 -10.17 16.60 -4.98
C ALA A 377 -9.59 15.75 -6.11
N VAL A 378 -9.98 14.47 -6.22
CA VAL A 378 -9.60 13.61 -7.34
C VAL A 378 -10.22 14.14 -8.64
N GLU A 379 -11.54 14.36 -8.67
CA GLU A 379 -12.30 14.79 -9.83
C GLU A 379 -11.73 16.07 -10.47
N HIS A 380 -11.41 17.09 -9.64
CA HIS A 380 -10.86 18.35 -10.13
C HIS A 380 -9.38 18.27 -10.53
N ALA A 381 -8.63 17.30 -10.00
CA ALA A 381 -7.21 17.13 -10.31
C ALA A 381 -6.98 16.33 -11.60
N LEU A 382 -7.87 15.40 -11.96
CA LEU A 382 -7.70 14.52 -13.14
C LEU A 382 -7.54 15.26 -14.47
N PRO A 383 -8.30 16.34 -14.80
CA PRO A 383 -8.13 17.07 -16.05
C PRO A 383 -6.71 17.63 -16.25
N LEU A 384 -6.01 17.93 -15.16
CA LEU A 384 -4.64 18.47 -15.17
C LEU A 384 -3.60 17.46 -15.67
N ILE A 385 -3.93 16.16 -15.67
CA ILE A 385 -3.05 15.14 -16.24
C ILE A 385 -2.93 15.31 -17.76
N ARG A 386 -4.04 15.63 -18.44
CA ARG A 386 -4.07 15.82 -19.90
C ARG A 386 -3.48 17.15 -20.35
N THR A 387 -3.78 18.23 -19.63
CA THR A 387 -3.29 19.58 -19.97
C THR A 387 -1.82 19.78 -19.62
N GLY A 388 -1.22 18.86 -18.86
CA GLY A 388 0.18 18.87 -18.43
C GLY A 388 1.21 18.46 -19.49
N GLU A 389 0.84 18.37 -20.78
CA GLU A 389 1.70 17.88 -21.89
C GLU A 389 3.11 18.49 -21.95
N LYS A 390 3.30 19.68 -21.36
CA LYS A 390 4.56 20.43 -21.37
C LYS A 390 5.26 20.49 -20.00
N SER A 391 4.68 19.95 -18.92
CA SER A 391 5.23 20.07 -17.57
C SER A 391 5.06 18.81 -16.72
N LEU A 392 6.13 18.00 -16.68
CA LEU A 392 6.26 16.88 -15.75
C LEU A 392 6.11 17.28 -14.28
N LYS A 393 6.43 18.54 -13.93
CA LYS A 393 6.29 19.05 -12.57
C LYS A 393 4.83 19.15 -12.14
N VAL A 394 3.94 19.57 -13.05
CA VAL A 394 2.50 19.63 -12.76
C VAL A 394 1.96 18.22 -12.60
N PHE A 395 2.31 17.31 -13.52
CA PHE A 395 1.92 15.91 -13.43
C PHE A 395 2.37 15.27 -12.10
N GLN A 396 3.61 15.50 -11.68
CA GLN A 396 4.11 15.02 -10.40
C GLN A 396 3.26 15.54 -9.22
N ARG A 397 2.96 16.84 -9.18
CA ARG A 397 2.11 17.42 -8.11
C ARG A 397 0.69 16.88 -8.12
N VAL A 398 0.13 16.64 -9.30
CA VAL A 398 -1.19 16.00 -9.43
C VAL A 398 -1.14 14.59 -8.84
N LEU A 399 -0.13 13.77 -9.16
CA LEU A 399 0.02 12.44 -8.58
C LEU A 399 0.22 12.47 -7.05
N GLU A 400 0.96 13.43 -6.52
CA GLU A 400 1.15 13.61 -5.07
C GLU A 400 -0.19 13.89 -4.36
N LEU A 401 -1.00 14.82 -4.90
CA LEU A 401 -2.36 15.09 -4.40
C LEU A 401 -3.25 13.85 -4.50
N LEU A 402 -3.29 13.21 -5.67
CA LEU A 402 -4.11 12.03 -5.93
C LEU A 402 -3.78 10.88 -4.98
N THR A 403 -2.49 10.68 -4.66
CA THR A 403 -2.05 9.65 -3.71
C THR A 403 -2.56 9.93 -2.30
N GLU A 404 -2.49 11.18 -1.84
CA GLU A 404 -3.00 11.54 -0.51
C GLU A 404 -4.53 11.45 -0.44
N ALA A 405 -5.22 11.86 -1.51
CA ALA A 405 -6.68 11.73 -1.64
C ALA A 405 -7.12 10.26 -1.68
N GLN A 406 -6.39 9.38 -2.39
CA GLN A 406 -6.64 7.93 -2.40
C GLN A 406 -6.53 7.34 -0.99
N GLY A 407 -5.57 7.79 -0.18
CA GLY A 407 -5.49 7.42 1.24
C GLY A 407 -6.75 7.81 2.02
N LEU A 408 -7.24 9.04 1.84
CA LEU A 408 -8.48 9.50 2.46
C LEU A 408 -9.71 8.71 1.99
N LEU A 409 -9.80 8.38 0.71
CA LEU A 409 -10.89 7.56 0.16
C LEU A 409 -10.91 6.18 0.81
N GLY A 410 -9.77 5.50 0.90
CA GLY A 410 -9.67 4.20 1.55
C GLY A 410 -10.02 4.21 3.05
N ASP A 411 -9.70 5.32 3.72
CA ASP A 411 -10.03 5.54 5.12
C ASP A 411 -11.50 5.88 5.37
N SER A 412 -12.19 6.45 4.37
CA SER A 412 -13.56 6.98 4.51
C SER A 412 -14.63 6.06 3.92
N ILE A 413 -14.33 5.37 2.83
CA ILE A 413 -15.28 4.58 2.04
C ILE A 413 -15.11 3.09 2.37
N ALA A 414 -16.25 2.41 2.49
CA ALA A 414 -16.37 0.97 2.72
C ALA A 414 -16.76 0.24 1.43
N PRO A 415 -16.39 -1.05 1.26
CA PRO A 415 -16.66 -1.82 0.04
C PRO A 415 -18.16 -1.98 -0.27
N GLU A 416 -19.03 -1.73 0.70
CA GLU A 416 -20.49 -1.70 0.57
C GLU A 416 -20.98 -0.57 -0.36
N VAL A 417 -20.16 0.44 -0.68
CA VAL A 417 -20.51 1.52 -1.63
C VAL A 417 -20.98 1.00 -2.99
N TRP A 418 -20.49 -0.17 -3.39
CA TRP A 418 -20.83 -0.80 -4.67
C TRP A 418 -22.17 -1.58 -4.64
N ASP A 419 -22.67 -1.96 -3.47
CA ASP A 419 -23.94 -2.70 -3.33
C ASP A 419 -25.07 -1.84 -2.77
N GLU A 420 -24.72 -0.82 -1.98
CA GLU A 420 -25.68 0.00 -1.27
C GLU A 420 -26.44 0.94 -2.22
N HIS A 421 -27.76 1.04 -1.98
CA HIS A 421 -28.68 1.89 -2.76
C HIS A 421 -29.08 3.18 -2.04
N SER A 422 -28.31 3.63 -1.04
CA SER A 422 -28.53 4.94 -0.42
C SER A 422 -28.13 6.05 -1.38
N LEU A 423 -28.76 7.22 -1.25
CA LEU A 423 -28.47 8.39 -2.10
C LEU A 423 -26.96 8.74 -2.06
N THR A 424 -26.37 8.69 -0.86
CA THR A 424 -24.93 8.93 -0.67
C THR A 424 -24.06 7.88 -1.36
N ALA A 425 -24.43 6.60 -1.29
CA ALA A 425 -23.70 5.55 -1.99
C ALA A 425 -23.80 5.69 -3.51
N ILE A 426 -24.98 6.04 -4.03
CA ILE A 426 -25.20 6.28 -5.47
C ILE A 426 -24.36 7.46 -5.95
N GLU A 427 -24.44 8.62 -5.28
CA GLU A 427 -23.68 9.82 -5.67
C GLU A 427 -22.16 9.56 -5.63
N LEU A 428 -21.66 8.92 -4.57
CA LEU A 428 -20.24 8.56 -4.48
C LEU A 428 -19.83 7.57 -5.57
N ARG A 429 -20.64 6.54 -5.83
CA ARG A 429 -20.36 5.54 -6.85
C ARG A 429 -20.30 6.15 -8.25
N GLU A 430 -21.27 7.01 -8.61
CA GLU A 430 -21.30 7.69 -9.90
C GLU A 430 -20.06 8.56 -10.12
N LYS A 431 -19.68 9.38 -9.12
CA LYS A 431 -18.48 10.21 -9.20
C LYS A 431 -17.18 9.39 -9.25
N LEU A 432 -17.09 8.32 -8.46
CA LEU A 432 -15.94 7.41 -8.50
C LEU A 432 -15.83 6.72 -9.87
N GLN A 433 -16.94 6.26 -10.44
CA GLN A 433 -16.97 5.67 -11.78
C GLN A 433 -16.51 6.67 -12.84
N ALA A 434 -16.99 7.92 -12.80
CA ALA A 434 -16.53 8.97 -13.70
C ALA A 434 -15.03 9.27 -13.58
N CYS A 435 -14.50 9.26 -12.35
CA CYS A 435 -13.05 9.40 -12.11
C CYS A 435 -12.26 8.22 -12.70
N ILE A 436 -12.73 7.00 -12.48
CA ILE A 436 -12.10 5.76 -12.99
C ILE A 436 -12.14 5.71 -14.52
N GLU A 437 -13.24 6.16 -15.14
CA GLU A 437 -13.40 6.29 -16.60
C GLU A 437 -12.39 7.30 -17.16
N THR A 438 -12.30 8.47 -16.53
CA THR A 438 -11.35 9.53 -16.93
C THR A 438 -9.90 9.04 -16.88
N LEU A 439 -9.54 8.30 -15.83
CA LEU A 439 -8.23 7.66 -15.70
C LEU A 439 -7.96 6.64 -16.81
N GLY A 440 -8.96 5.80 -17.12
CA GLY A 440 -8.90 4.84 -18.23
C GLY A 440 -8.64 5.52 -19.58
N ASP A 441 -9.40 6.57 -19.86
CA ASP A 441 -9.22 7.36 -21.08
C ASP A 441 -7.83 8.01 -21.17
N VAL A 442 -7.30 8.54 -20.06
CA VAL A 442 -5.95 9.13 -20.01
C VAL A 442 -4.89 8.09 -20.36
N ILE A 443 -4.99 6.88 -19.78
CA ILE A 443 -4.05 5.78 -20.07
C ILE A 443 -4.13 5.41 -21.56
N CYS A 444 -5.34 5.21 -22.09
CA CYS A 444 -5.55 4.88 -23.50
C CYS A 444 -4.99 5.97 -24.43
N TYR A 445 -5.22 7.25 -24.10
CA TYR A 445 -4.73 8.39 -24.86
C TYR A 445 -3.20 8.41 -24.95
N TYR A 446 -2.51 8.38 -23.80
CA TYR A 446 -1.04 8.44 -23.79
C TYR A 446 -0.39 7.17 -24.32
N HIS A 447 -1.04 6.00 -24.21
CA HIS A 447 -0.58 4.80 -24.90
C HIS A 447 -0.53 5.01 -26.41
N GLY A 448 -1.62 5.51 -27.01
CA GLY A 448 -1.69 5.78 -28.45
C GLY A 448 -0.69 6.85 -28.94
N MET A 449 -0.29 7.79 -28.08
CA MET A 449 0.73 8.80 -28.43
C MET A 449 2.15 8.24 -28.47
N THR A 450 2.43 7.15 -27.76
CA THR A 450 3.79 6.55 -27.75
C THR A 450 4.20 5.87 -29.05
N SER A 451 3.26 5.61 -29.96
CA SER A 451 3.51 5.03 -31.29
C SER A 451 3.67 6.07 -32.41
N SER A 452 3.54 7.37 -32.13
CA SER A 452 3.64 8.44 -33.12
C SER A 452 5.09 8.93 -33.29
N GLU A 453 5.49 9.38 -34.49
CA GLU A 453 6.79 10.03 -34.76
C GLU A 453 6.87 11.39 -34.06
N GLN A 454 7.06 11.37 -32.74
CA GLN A 454 7.15 12.53 -31.87
C GLN A 454 8.60 12.71 -31.38
N PRO A 455 9.01 13.93 -30.98
CA PRO A 455 10.35 14.16 -30.43
C PRO A 455 10.58 13.34 -29.15
N GLU A 456 11.83 12.92 -28.89
CA GLU A 456 12.16 12.04 -27.75
C GLU A 456 11.70 12.57 -26.39
N SER A 457 11.76 13.90 -26.18
CA SER A 457 11.32 14.54 -24.94
C SER A 457 9.82 14.39 -24.66
N SER A 458 8.97 14.40 -25.69
CA SER A 458 7.54 14.16 -25.53
C SER A 458 7.24 12.68 -25.33
N LEU A 459 7.99 11.77 -25.97
CA LEU A 459 7.87 10.32 -25.72
C LEU A 459 8.16 9.96 -24.26
N ILE A 460 9.20 10.54 -23.66
CA ILE A 460 9.49 10.37 -22.23
C ILE A 460 8.33 10.87 -21.38
N HIS A 461 7.80 12.05 -21.68
CA HIS A 461 6.66 12.61 -20.98
C HIS A 461 5.43 11.68 -21.06
N HIS A 462 5.03 11.27 -22.27
CA HIS A 462 3.90 10.37 -22.48
C HIS A 462 4.08 9.04 -21.74
N ARG A 463 5.29 8.47 -21.72
CA ARG A 463 5.58 7.24 -20.97
C ARG A 463 5.51 7.42 -19.47
N MET A 464 5.98 8.55 -18.93
CA MET A 464 5.85 8.86 -17.51
C MET A 464 4.39 9.03 -17.10
N VAL A 465 3.59 9.73 -17.93
CA VAL A 465 2.16 9.94 -17.65
C VAL A 465 1.40 8.63 -17.74
N PHE A 466 1.62 7.82 -18.78
CA PHE A 466 1.04 6.48 -18.91
C PHE A 466 1.33 5.62 -17.67
N THR A 467 2.61 5.51 -17.30
CA THR A 467 3.05 4.65 -16.19
C THR A 467 2.50 5.13 -14.84
N GLY A 468 2.62 6.42 -14.55
CA GLY A 468 2.16 6.99 -13.28
C GLY A 468 0.64 6.89 -13.11
N THR A 469 -0.11 7.16 -14.20
CA THR A 469 -1.57 7.06 -14.20
C THR A 469 -2.02 5.59 -14.07
N ALA A 470 -1.35 4.66 -14.75
CA ALA A 470 -1.64 3.22 -14.62
C ALA A 470 -1.45 2.73 -13.18
N ILE A 471 -0.30 3.04 -12.56
CA ILE A 471 -0.04 2.66 -11.16
C ILE A 471 -1.08 3.24 -10.22
N PHE A 472 -1.38 4.53 -10.36
CA PHE A 472 -2.39 5.19 -9.52
C PHE A 472 -3.77 4.53 -9.70
N THR A 473 -4.18 4.29 -10.95
CA THR A 473 -5.49 3.67 -11.27
C THR A 473 -5.62 2.31 -10.62
N ILE A 474 -4.65 1.42 -10.79
CA ILE A 474 -4.70 0.08 -10.18
C ILE A 474 -4.72 0.16 -8.65
N ARG A 475 -3.94 1.06 -8.03
CA ARG A 475 -3.96 1.26 -6.57
C ARG A 475 -5.29 1.81 -6.07
N LEU A 476 -5.91 2.73 -6.82
CA LEU A 476 -7.23 3.26 -6.51
C LEU A 476 -8.27 2.14 -6.55
N LEU A 477 -8.23 1.27 -7.57
CA LEU A 477 -9.10 0.10 -7.66
C LEU A 477 -8.90 -0.84 -6.47
N GLN A 478 -7.66 -1.20 -6.13
CA GLN A 478 -7.35 -2.04 -4.96
C GLN A 478 -7.87 -1.45 -3.65
N THR A 479 -7.93 -0.13 -3.56
CA THR A 479 -8.39 0.59 -2.36
C THR A 479 -9.91 0.59 -2.23
N LEU A 480 -10.63 0.68 -3.35
CA LEU A 480 -12.06 0.97 -3.35
C LEU A 480 -12.94 -0.16 -3.88
N LEU A 481 -12.51 -0.86 -4.92
CA LEU A 481 -13.31 -1.82 -5.68
C LEU A 481 -12.80 -3.26 -5.48
N PRO A 482 -13.52 -4.10 -4.73
CA PRO A 482 -13.23 -5.53 -4.67
C PRO A 482 -13.21 -6.15 -6.07
N VAL A 483 -12.25 -7.04 -6.33
CA VAL A 483 -11.99 -7.58 -7.67
C VAL A 483 -13.22 -8.34 -8.21
N GLU A 484 -13.98 -8.99 -7.33
CA GLU A 484 -15.18 -9.75 -7.68
C GLU A 484 -16.30 -8.88 -8.26
N LYS A 485 -16.28 -7.58 -7.95
CA LYS A 485 -17.28 -6.60 -8.41
C LYS A 485 -16.85 -5.83 -9.66
N ALA A 486 -15.66 -6.12 -10.18
CA ALA A 486 -15.07 -5.39 -11.28
C ALA A 486 -15.91 -5.46 -12.56
N GLY A 487 -16.51 -6.63 -12.85
CA GLY A 487 -17.30 -6.85 -14.07
C GLY A 487 -18.47 -5.89 -14.24
N ASP A 488 -19.20 -5.60 -13.16
CA ASP A 488 -20.40 -4.76 -13.24
C ASP A 488 -20.12 -3.27 -13.04
N ASN A 489 -18.95 -2.91 -12.49
CA ASN A 489 -18.68 -1.56 -12.00
C ASN A 489 -17.57 -0.83 -12.75
N LEU A 490 -16.71 -1.53 -13.51
CA LEU A 490 -15.64 -0.90 -14.27
C LEU A 490 -16.15 -0.32 -15.60
N PRO A 491 -15.85 0.95 -15.91
CA PRO A 491 -16.08 1.54 -17.22
C PRO A 491 -15.28 0.83 -18.32
N GLU A 492 -15.84 0.78 -19.53
CA GLU A 492 -15.21 0.10 -20.69
C GLU A 492 -13.85 0.69 -21.07
N SER A 493 -13.67 2.01 -20.95
CA SER A 493 -12.38 2.66 -21.20
C SER A 493 -11.30 2.23 -20.21
N THR A 494 -11.68 2.01 -18.95
CA THR A 494 -10.78 1.49 -17.91
C THR A 494 -10.43 0.03 -18.18
N VAL A 495 -11.38 -0.81 -18.59
CA VAL A 495 -11.09 -2.19 -18.98
C VAL A 495 -10.11 -2.24 -20.16
N ALA A 496 -10.29 -1.36 -21.15
CA ALA A 496 -9.37 -1.24 -22.28
C ALA A 496 -7.98 -0.78 -21.82
N ALA A 497 -7.91 0.21 -20.92
CA ALA A 497 -6.66 0.69 -20.34
C ALA A 497 -5.92 -0.41 -19.56
N ILE A 498 -6.61 -1.15 -18.69
CA ILE A 498 -6.05 -2.26 -17.93
C ILE A 498 -5.49 -3.33 -18.89
N PHE A 499 -6.21 -3.64 -19.97
CA PHE A 499 -5.72 -4.58 -20.98
C PHE A 499 -4.41 -4.11 -21.64
N LEU A 500 -4.31 -2.82 -21.98
CA LEU A 500 -3.07 -2.24 -22.54
C LEU A 500 -1.92 -2.29 -21.54
N VAL A 501 -2.18 -1.97 -20.26
CA VAL A 501 -1.19 -2.09 -19.18
C VAL A 501 -0.72 -3.54 -19.05
N CYS A 502 -1.65 -4.50 -19.07
CA CYS A 502 -1.32 -5.92 -19.00
C CYS A 502 -0.41 -6.38 -20.15
N LEU A 503 -0.53 -5.79 -21.34
CA LEU A 503 0.30 -6.11 -22.51
C LEU A 503 1.65 -5.37 -22.53
N ASP A 504 1.86 -4.37 -21.68
CA ASP A 504 3.11 -3.60 -21.66
C ASP A 504 4.21 -4.36 -20.90
N SER A 505 5.18 -4.90 -21.66
CA SER A 505 6.30 -5.69 -21.12
C SER A 505 7.25 -4.86 -20.24
N SER A 506 7.44 -3.58 -20.55
CA SER A 506 8.30 -2.72 -19.71
C SER A 506 7.64 -2.44 -18.36
N PHE A 507 6.32 -2.25 -18.36
CA PHE A 507 5.54 -2.09 -17.16
C PHE A 507 5.54 -3.34 -16.28
N SER A 508 5.36 -4.53 -16.87
CA SER A 508 5.31 -5.79 -16.13
C SER A 508 6.63 -6.11 -15.40
N VAL A 509 7.77 -5.83 -16.03
CA VAL A 509 9.09 -6.01 -15.42
C VAL A 509 9.35 -4.99 -14.31
N ALA A 510 8.95 -3.72 -14.51
CA ALA A 510 9.19 -2.66 -13.53
C ALA A 510 8.26 -2.73 -12.32
N TYR A 511 7.01 -3.19 -12.49
CA TYR A 511 5.96 -3.16 -11.45
C TYR A 511 5.17 -4.48 -11.38
N PRO A 512 5.80 -5.62 -11.03
CA PRO A 512 5.16 -6.95 -11.09
C PRO A 512 3.92 -7.07 -10.20
N LEU A 513 3.94 -6.51 -8.98
CA LEU A 513 2.78 -6.57 -8.07
C LEU A 513 1.56 -5.78 -8.58
N ILE A 514 1.81 -4.66 -9.26
CA ILE A 514 0.75 -3.85 -9.87
C ILE A 514 0.21 -4.57 -11.10
N GLN A 515 1.09 -5.20 -11.87
CA GLN A 515 0.73 -6.02 -13.02
C GLN A 515 -0.15 -7.21 -12.64
N GLU A 516 0.21 -7.98 -11.61
CA GLU A 516 -0.60 -9.09 -11.10
C GLU A 516 -2.01 -8.63 -10.72
N SER A 517 -2.10 -7.47 -10.09
CA SER A 517 -3.38 -6.87 -9.71
C SER A 517 -4.19 -6.43 -10.92
N ALA A 518 -3.54 -5.81 -11.93
CA ALA A 518 -4.17 -5.44 -13.18
C ALA A 518 -4.76 -6.67 -13.91
N VAL A 519 -4.02 -7.79 -13.93
CA VAL A 519 -4.47 -9.06 -14.51
C VAL A 519 -5.69 -9.61 -13.76
N ALA A 520 -5.71 -9.53 -12.43
CA ALA A 520 -6.86 -9.97 -11.63
C ALA A 520 -8.14 -9.16 -11.94
N TYR A 521 -8.01 -7.83 -12.07
CA TYR A 521 -9.14 -7.00 -12.52
C TYR A 521 -9.57 -7.31 -13.95
N LEU A 522 -8.62 -7.55 -14.86
CA LEU A 522 -8.92 -7.91 -16.26
C LEU A 522 -9.68 -9.24 -16.36
N GLU A 523 -9.29 -10.23 -15.56
CA GLU A 523 -9.94 -11.55 -15.51
C GLU A 523 -11.41 -11.44 -15.13
N GLN A 524 -11.73 -10.62 -14.12
CA GLN A 524 -13.10 -10.41 -13.68
C GLN A 524 -13.90 -9.47 -14.60
N ALA A 525 -13.24 -8.49 -15.23
CA ALA A 525 -13.92 -7.50 -16.04
C ALA A 525 -14.23 -7.95 -17.47
N CYS A 526 -13.32 -8.69 -18.12
CA CYS A 526 -13.47 -9.08 -19.51
C CYS A 526 -12.73 -10.37 -19.85
N PHE A 527 -13.47 -11.49 -19.89
CA PHE A 527 -12.93 -12.81 -20.22
C PHE A 527 -12.24 -12.85 -21.58
N GLU A 528 -12.77 -12.18 -22.60
CA GLU A 528 -12.19 -12.17 -23.94
C GLU A 528 -10.79 -11.55 -23.96
N ARG A 529 -10.65 -10.34 -23.39
CA ARG A 529 -9.36 -9.64 -23.28
C ARG A 529 -8.38 -10.39 -22.38
N TYR A 530 -8.85 -10.97 -21.28
CA TYR A 530 -8.04 -11.84 -20.43
C TYR A 530 -7.52 -13.08 -21.16
N SER A 531 -8.38 -13.74 -21.95
CA SER A 531 -7.99 -14.91 -22.74
C SER A 531 -6.92 -14.56 -23.79
N LEU A 532 -7.01 -13.37 -24.38
CA LEU A 532 -6.03 -12.86 -25.32
C LEU A 532 -4.71 -12.53 -24.61
N TYR A 533 -4.76 -11.84 -23.47
CA TYR A 533 -3.59 -11.60 -22.62
C TYR A 533 -2.87 -12.91 -22.26
N ARG A 534 -3.59 -13.93 -21.77
CA ARG A 534 -2.99 -15.23 -21.43
C ARG A 534 -2.31 -15.90 -22.62
N ARG A 535 -2.93 -15.83 -23.80
CA ARG A 535 -2.31 -16.33 -25.04
C ARG A 535 -1.03 -15.57 -25.38
N VAL A 536 -1.06 -14.24 -25.36
CA VAL A 536 0.12 -13.41 -25.66
C VAL A 536 1.24 -13.65 -24.65
N SER A 537 0.92 -13.67 -23.36
CA SER A 537 1.87 -13.95 -22.29
C SER A 537 2.51 -15.34 -22.44
N ARG A 538 1.70 -16.38 -22.71
CA ARG A 538 2.21 -17.73 -22.97
C ARG A 538 3.15 -17.74 -24.18
N VAL A 539 2.76 -17.13 -25.30
CA VAL A 539 3.60 -17.11 -26.51
C VAL A 539 4.91 -16.34 -26.25
N SER A 540 4.85 -15.21 -25.54
CA SER A 540 6.04 -14.45 -25.13
C SER A 540 7.00 -15.31 -24.30
N HIS A 541 6.48 -16.06 -23.33
CA HIS A 541 7.28 -16.95 -22.50
C HIS A 541 7.91 -18.09 -23.32
N CYS A 542 7.14 -18.71 -24.23
CA CYS A 542 7.67 -19.75 -25.13
C CYS A 542 8.77 -19.20 -26.07
N MET A 543 8.63 -17.97 -26.56
CA MET A 543 9.66 -17.31 -27.37
C MET A 543 10.92 -17.01 -26.55
N GLU A 544 10.77 -16.49 -25.32
CA GLU A 544 11.89 -16.25 -24.42
C GLU A 544 12.62 -17.55 -24.06
N ALA A 545 11.88 -18.63 -23.78
CA ALA A 545 12.43 -19.97 -23.55
C ALA A 545 13.20 -20.48 -24.78
N THR A 546 12.70 -20.23 -25.99
CA THR A 546 13.38 -20.60 -27.24
C THR A 546 14.69 -19.83 -27.43
N CYS A 547 14.70 -18.53 -27.16
CA CYS A 547 15.91 -17.71 -27.23
C CYS A 547 16.96 -18.12 -26.18
N THR A 548 16.52 -18.37 -24.95
CA THR A 548 17.38 -18.82 -23.85
C THR A 548 17.95 -20.20 -24.14
N PHE A 549 17.11 -21.13 -24.60
CA PHE A 549 17.54 -22.46 -25.05
C PHE A 549 18.64 -22.38 -26.11
N LEU A 550 18.48 -21.56 -27.15
CA LEU A 550 19.49 -21.45 -28.20
C LEU A 550 20.82 -20.90 -27.68
N LYS A 551 20.76 -19.89 -26.80
CA LYS A 551 21.93 -19.29 -26.19
C LYS A 551 22.69 -20.32 -25.34
N ASP A 552 21.98 -21.09 -24.52
CA ASP A 552 22.59 -22.04 -23.59
C ASP A 552 23.00 -23.35 -24.28
N ALA A 553 22.26 -23.78 -25.30
CA ALA A 553 22.62 -24.92 -26.13
C ALA A 553 23.91 -24.67 -26.92
N GLN A 554 24.19 -23.42 -27.31
CA GLN A 554 25.40 -23.03 -28.04
C GLN A 554 26.55 -22.59 -27.13
N ALA A 555 26.32 -22.41 -25.83
CA ALA A 555 27.35 -22.03 -24.89
C ALA A 555 28.43 -23.12 -24.75
N GLU A 556 29.69 -22.69 -24.64
CA GLU A 556 30.83 -23.55 -24.34
C GLU A 556 30.94 -23.78 -22.82
N GLY A 557 31.07 -25.04 -22.39
CA GLY A 557 31.21 -25.41 -20.98
C GLY A 557 30.28 -26.54 -20.53
N ASP A 558 30.23 -26.76 -19.21
CA ASP A 558 29.30 -27.70 -18.59
C ASP A 558 27.86 -27.18 -18.71
N LYS A 559 26.98 -28.01 -19.28
CA LYS A 559 25.59 -27.66 -19.55
C LYS A 559 24.65 -28.24 -18.50
N ASN A 560 23.70 -27.43 -18.05
CA ASN A 560 22.57 -27.91 -17.27
C ASN A 560 21.55 -28.58 -18.19
N TRP A 561 21.70 -29.89 -18.39
CA TRP A 561 20.84 -30.64 -19.30
C TRP A 561 19.36 -30.66 -18.87
N HIS A 562 19.07 -30.56 -17.58
CA HIS A 562 17.69 -30.54 -17.11
C HIS A 562 16.98 -29.25 -17.54
N GLU A 563 17.62 -28.11 -17.28
CA GLU A 563 17.13 -26.79 -17.66
C GLU A 563 17.01 -26.63 -19.18
N LEU A 564 17.98 -27.13 -19.96
CA LEU A 564 17.88 -27.14 -21.43
C LEU A 564 16.68 -27.92 -21.95
N LEU A 565 16.35 -29.07 -21.34
CA LEU A 565 15.18 -29.84 -21.72
C LEU A 565 13.89 -29.12 -21.31
N GLU A 566 13.85 -28.47 -20.14
CA GLU A 566 12.68 -27.67 -19.73
C GLU A 566 12.44 -26.49 -20.68
N LEU A 567 13.49 -25.74 -21.02
CA LEU A 567 13.42 -24.64 -21.98
C LEU A 567 12.97 -25.12 -23.38
N ALA A 568 13.48 -26.27 -23.82
CA ALA A 568 13.04 -26.89 -25.07
C ALA A 568 11.55 -27.30 -25.02
N ASP A 569 11.08 -27.90 -23.91
CA ASP A 569 9.68 -28.29 -23.75
C ASP A 569 8.74 -27.09 -23.77
N GLN A 570 9.14 -25.98 -23.13
CA GLN A 570 8.42 -24.71 -23.13
C GLN A 570 8.44 -24.02 -24.51
N GLY A 571 9.55 -24.12 -25.24
CA GLY A 571 9.72 -23.48 -26.55
C GLY A 571 8.96 -24.14 -27.71
N ILE A 572 8.63 -25.43 -27.62
CA ILE A 572 7.97 -26.17 -28.72
C ILE A 572 6.67 -25.49 -29.19
N ASP A 573 5.86 -24.98 -28.26
CA ASP A 573 4.58 -24.35 -28.62
C ASP A 573 4.75 -23.08 -29.47
N ALA A 574 5.92 -22.44 -29.43
CA ALA A 574 6.20 -21.23 -30.20
C ALA A 574 6.46 -21.51 -31.69
N PHE A 575 6.71 -22.77 -32.10
CA PHE A 575 6.99 -23.11 -33.50
C PHE A 575 5.85 -22.74 -34.46
N LEU A 576 4.60 -22.68 -33.97
CA LEU A 576 3.44 -22.20 -34.73
C LEU A 576 3.63 -20.75 -35.24
N TYR A 577 4.49 -19.97 -34.60
CA TYR A 577 4.70 -18.55 -34.89
C TYR A 577 6.01 -18.30 -35.64
N HIS A 578 7.16 -18.68 -35.08
CA HIS A 578 8.47 -18.29 -35.63
C HIS A 578 9.07 -19.29 -36.63
N GLN A 579 8.66 -20.57 -36.60
CA GLN A 579 9.18 -21.66 -37.45
C GLN A 579 10.73 -21.71 -37.56
N HIS A 580 11.43 -21.34 -36.50
CA HIS A 580 12.90 -21.32 -36.48
C HIS A 580 13.45 -22.75 -36.31
N LEU A 581 13.52 -23.47 -37.42
CA LEU A 581 13.91 -24.88 -37.51
C LEU A 581 15.27 -25.24 -36.90
N PRO A 582 16.29 -24.35 -36.82
CA PRO A 582 17.54 -24.69 -36.12
C PRO A 582 17.35 -25.14 -34.66
N VAL A 583 16.29 -24.71 -33.98
CA VAL A 583 15.95 -25.18 -32.62
C VAL A 583 15.66 -26.69 -32.63
N VAL A 584 14.94 -27.19 -33.65
CA VAL A 584 14.63 -28.61 -33.82
C VAL A 584 15.90 -29.43 -33.92
N LYS A 585 16.88 -28.94 -34.69
CA LYS A 585 18.17 -29.60 -34.87
C LYS A 585 18.91 -29.74 -33.54
N GLU A 586 19.02 -28.66 -32.77
CA GLU A 586 19.66 -28.68 -31.44
C GLU A 586 18.92 -29.64 -30.50
N CYS A 587 17.58 -29.59 -30.43
CA CYS A 587 16.79 -30.51 -29.60
C CYS A 587 17.07 -31.98 -29.93
N VAL A 588 17.07 -32.34 -31.22
CA VAL A 588 17.32 -33.72 -31.67
C VAL A 588 18.77 -34.14 -31.39
N GLN A 589 19.74 -33.23 -31.52
CA GLN A 589 21.14 -33.49 -31.18
C GLN A 589 21.34 -33.71 -29.68
N ILE A 590 20.70 -32.91 -28.83
CA ILE A 590 20.70 -33.09 -27.37
C ILE A 590 20.08 -34.43 -27.00
N CYS A 591 18.95 -34.80 -27.62
CA CYS A 591 18.33 -36.11 -27.42
C CYS A 591 19.29 -37.26 -27.78
N SER A 592 19.97 -37.19 -28.93
CA SER A 592 20.96 -38.21 -29.28
C SER A 592 22.14 -38.24 -28.30
N TYR A 593 22.64 -37.08 -27.88
CA TYR A 593 23.78 -36.95 -26.97
C TYR A 593 23.50 -37.55 -25.59
N LEU A 594 22.35 -37.24 -24.99
CA LEU A 594 21.98 -37.74 -23.65
C LEU A 594 21.88 -39.27 -23.59
N TRP A 595 21.62 -39.92 -24.73
CA TRP A 595 21.51 -41.37 -24.83
C TRP A 595 22.84 -42.06 -25.16
N LYS A 596 23.92 -41.30 -25.42
CA LYS A 596 25.29 -41.85 -25.54
C LYS A 596 25.91 -42.25 -24.21
N PHE A 597 25.41 -41.72 -23.09
CA PHE A 597 25.97 -42.01 -21.77
C PHE A 597 25.40 -43.31 -21.20
N ALA A 598 26.30 -44.24 -20.86
CA ALA A 598 25.93 -45.52 -20.24
C ALA A 598 25.31 -45.38 -18.83
N GLN A 599 25.46 -44.22 -18.18
CA GLN A 599 24.90 -43.87 -16.86
C GLN A 599 24.05 -42.59 -16.90
N ALA A 600 23.35 -42.31 -18.01
CA ALA A 600 22.50 -41.13 -18.06
C ALA A 600 21.39 -41.21 -16.99
N SER A 601 21.06 -40.08 -16.37
CA SER A 601 19.94 -40.00 -15.43
C SER A 601 18.65 -40.46 -16.14
N PRO A 602 17.90 -41.41 -15.57
CA PRO A 602 16.65 -41.90 -16.18
C PRO A 602 15.62 -40.79 -16.36
N LEU A 603 15.68 -39.75 -15.52
CA LEU A 603 14.82 -38.57 -15.63
C LEU A 603 15.11 -37.76 -16.90
N LEU A 604 16.39 -37.53 -17.21
CA LEU A 604 16.80 -36.82 -18.44
C LEU A 604 16.46 -37.63 -19.70
N GLN A 605 16.58 -38.95 -19.64
CA GLN A 605 16.17 -39.83 -20.73
C GLN A 605 14.66 -39.75 -20.98
N SER A 606 13.85 -39.75 -19.91
CA SER A 606 12.39 -39.61 -20.02
C SER A 606 11.96 -38.26 -20.62
N GLU A 607 12.52 -37.15 -20.12
CA GLU A 607 12.17 -35.81 -20.63
C GLU A 607 12.65 -35.60 -22.07
N SER A 608 13.88 -36.03 -22.41
CA SER A 608 14.38 -35.96 -23.79
C SER A 608 13.52 -36.78 -24.75
N GLN A 609 13.07 -37.97 -24.34
CA GLN A 609 12.16 -38.79 -25.15
C GLN A 609 10.80 -38.11 -25.34
N LYS A 610 10.25 -37.48 -24.30
CA LYS A 610 8.98 -36.74 -24.39
C LYS A 610 9.07 -35.59 -25.40
N ILE A 611 10.15 -34.82 -25.34
CA ILE A 611 10.43 -33.71 -26.28
C ILE A 611 10.58 -34.25 -27.70
N PHE A 612 11.36 -35.32 -27.89
CA PHE A 612 11.56 -35.93 -29.21
C PHE A 612 10.24 -36.42 -29.82
N LEU A 613 9.38 -37.06 -29.01
CA LEU A 613 8.04 -37.48 -29.45
C LEU A 613 7.17 -36.27 -29.85
N LYS A 614 7.16 -35.19 -29.06
CA LYS A 614 6.42 -33.96 -29.39
C LYS A 614 6.86 -33.36 -30.72
N LEU A 615 8.16 -33.42 -31.05
CA LEU A 615 8.71 -32.95 -32.31
C LEU A 615 8.33 -33.86 -33.50
N LEU A 616 8.38 -35.19 -33.32
CA LEU A 616 7.98 -36.16 -34.34
C LEU A 616 6.48 -36.04 -34.68
N SER A 617 5.64 -35.82 -33.67
CA SER A 617 4.18 -35.71 -33.80
C SER A 617 3.69 -34.26 -33.92
N HIS A 618 4.58 -33.31 -34.24
CA HIS A 618 4.24 -31.88 -34.19
C HIS A 618 3.19 -31.49 -35.26
N PRO A 619 2.21 -30.60 -34.96
CA PRO A 619 1.17 -30.24 -35.95
C PRO A 619 1.71 -29.46 -37.16
N VAL A 620 2.81 -28.74 -37.00
CA VAL A 620 3.45 -27.95 -38.09
C VAL A 620 4.34 -28.85 -38.95
N SER A 621 3.98 -29.01 -40.23
CA SER A 621 4.67 -29.88 -41.19
C SER A 621 6.18 -29.60 -41.34
N PRO A 622 6.65 -28.33 -41.48
CA PRO A 622 8.07 -28.01 -41.48
C PRO A 622 8.86 -28.53 -40.26
N VAL A 623 8.27 -28.47 -39.06
CA VAL A 623 8.92 -28.94 -37.83
C VAL A 623 9.08 -30.46 -37.85
N LYS A 624 8.04 -31.19 -38.26
CA LYS A 624 8.12 -32.64 -38.45
C LYS A 624 9.19 -33.00 -39.46
N ALA A 625 9.15 -32.40 -40.65
CA ALA A 625 10.10 -32.69 -41.72
C ALA A 625 11.56 -32.48 -41.28
N GLU A 626 11.84 -31.39 -40.56
CA GLU A 626 13.19 -31.13 -40.02
C GLU A 626 13.58 -32.16 -38.95
N THR A 627 12.64 -32.54 -38.07
CA THR A 627 12.89 -33.55 -37.02
C THR A 627 13.31 -34.88 -37.63
N TYR A 628 12.59 -35.35 -38.64
CA TYR A 628 12.93 -36.58 -39.36
C TYR A 628 14.23 -36.45 -40.15
N SER A 629 14.49 -35.29 -40.77
CA SER A 629 15.74 -35.00 -41.49
C SER A 629 16.96 -35.06 -40.56
N CYS A 630 16.89 -34.40 -39.41
CA CYS A 630 17.94 -34.43 -38.39
C CYS A 630 18.16 -35.86 -37.86
N THR A 631 17.06 -36.59 -37.59
CA THR A 631 17.11 -37.98 -37.14
C THR A 631 17.81 -38.88 -38.15
N LEU A 632 17.49 -38.74 -39.44
CA LEU A 632 18.13 -39.49 -40.51
C LEU A 632 19.62 -39.14 -40.64
N SER A 633 19.98 -37.87 -40.45
CA SER A 633 21.39 -37.44 -40.45
C SER A 633 22.18 -38.14 -39.34
N ILE A 634 21.63 -38.20 -38.12
CA ILE A 634 22.24 -38.88 -36.98
C ILE A 634 22.37 -40.38 -37.23
N LEU A 635 21.34 -41.01 -37.81
CA LEU A 635 21.40 -42.43 -38.20
C LEU A 635 22.51 -42.71 -39.21
N LYS A 636 22.61 -41.88 -40.27
CA LYS A 636 23.66 -42.01 -41.29
C LYS A 636 25.06 -41.81 -40.72
N GLU A 637 25.20 -40.89 -39.77
CA GLU A 637 26.46 -40.64 -39.08
C GLU A 637 26.83 -41.80 -38.15
N CYS A 638 25.90 -42.28 -37.32
CA CYS A 638 26.17 -43.33 -36.33
C CYS A 638 26.39 -44.69 -37.00
N LEU A 639 25.55 -45.05 -37.98
CA LEU A 639 25.53 -46.36 -38.65
C LEU A 639 26.23 -46.35 -40.02
N GLY A 640 26.97 -45.29 -40.34
CA GLY A 640 27.73 -45.20 -41.60
C GLY A 640 28.76 -46.31 -41.73
N VAL A 641 29.05 -46.71 -42.97
CA VAL A 641 29.98 -47.82 -43.32
C VAL A 641 31.36 -47.69 -42.65
N GLN A 642 31.77 -46.45 -42.35
CA GLN A 642 33.04 -46.13 -41.70
C GLN A 642 33.10 -46.57 -40.22
N ASN A 643 31.95 -46.65 -39.53
CA ASN A 643 31.86 -47.04 -38.12
C ASN A 643 31.64 -48.56 -37.93
N VAL A 644 31.25 -49.27 -38.99
CA VAL A 644 31.02 -50.73 -39.00
C VAL A 644 32.28 -51.51 -38.59
N ALA A 645 33.47 -50.97 -38.86
CA ALA A 645 34.74 -51.58 -38.49
C ALA A 645 35.13 -51.40 -36.99
N LYS A 646 34.38 -50.61 -36.20
CA LYS A 646 34.66 -50.33 -34.78
C LYS A 646 33.37 -50.36 -33.91
N PRO A 647 32.76 -51.55 -33.72
CA PRO A 647 31.44 -51.71 -33.08
C PRO A 647 31.37 -51.31 -31.59
N ALA A 648 32.49 -51.06 -30.91
CA ALA A 648 32.54 -50.69 -29.49
C ALA A 648 32.67 -49.16 -29.25
N THR A 649 32.48 -48.33 -30.27
CA THR A 649 32.58 -46.87 -30.13
C THR A 649 31.28 -46.27 -29.58
N SER A 650 31.38 -45.27 -28.70
CA SER A 650 30.25 -44.48 -28.19
C SER A 650 29.46 -43.77 -29.30
N ILE A 651 29.98 -43.75 -30.53
CA ILE A 651 29.33 -43.18 -31.71
C ILE A 651 28.03 -43.94 -32.03
N CYS A 652 28.06 -45.27 -32.04
CA CYS A 652 26.87 -46.08 -32.33
C CYS A 652 25.77 -45.94 -31.26
N SER A 653 26.13 -45.63 -30.01
CA SER A 653 25.14 -45.42 -28.93
C SER A 653 24.24 -44.19 -29.13
N GLY A 654 24.61 -43.30 -30.06
CA GLY A 654 23.80 -42.13 -30.43
C GLY A 654 22.45 -42.46 -31.06
N VAL A 655 22.17 -43.73 -31.42
CA VAL A 655 20.86 -44.16 -31.95
C VAL A 655 19.92 -44.71 -30.87
N HIS A 656 20.38 -44.90 -29.64
CA HIS A 656 19.59 -45.55 -28.58
C HIS A 656 18.27 -44.83 -28.28
N PHE A 657 18.23 -43.50 -28.43
CA PHE A 657 17.00 -42.71 -28.25
C PHE A 657 15.87 -43.10 -29.22
N LEU A 658 16.20 -43.74 -30.36
CA LEU A 658 15.23 -44.24 -31.34
C LEU A 658 14.65 -45.59 -30.98
N LEU A 659 15.34 -46.38 -30.15
CA LEU A 659 14.93 -47.75 -29.81
C LEU A 659 13.82 -47.80 -28.76
N HIS A 660 13.39 -46.65 -28.25
CA HIS A 660 12.28 -46.59 -27.31
C HIS A 660 10.96 -46.98 -28.01
N SER A 661 10.16 -47.85 -27.38
CA SER A 661 8.93 -48.42 -27.96
C SER A 661 7.94 -47.38 -28.52
N ARG A 662 7.71 -46.29 -27.78
CA ARG A 662 6.85 -45.17 -28.22
C ARG A 662 7.39 -44.44 -29.45
N VAL A 663 8.71 -44.27 -29.54
CA VAL A 663 9.37 -43.60 -30.67
C VAL A 663 9.28 -44.47 -31.92
N LEU A 664 9.57 -45.76 -31.77
CA LEU A 664 9.41 -46.74 -32.85
C LEU A 664 7.96 -46.82 -33.34
N TYR A 665 6.99 -46.78 -32.42
CA TYR A 665 5.57 -46.75 -32.77
C TYR A 665 5.21 -45.50 -33.59
N GLU A 666 5.63 -44.31 -33.13
CA GLU A 666 5.35 -43.04 -33.82
C GLU A 666 5.91 -43.04 -35.25
N ILE A 667 7.19 -43.41 -35.40
CA ILE A 667 7.87 -43.50 -36.69
C ILE A 667 7.21 -44.55 -37.60
N SER A 668 6.86 -45.71 -37.04
CA SER A 668 6.30 -46.83 -37.83
C SER A 668 4.87 -46.59 -38.26
N MET A 669 4.04 -45.93 -37.45
CA MET A 669 2.61 -45.76 -37.72
C MET A 669 2.31 -44.45 -38.45
N PHE A 670 2.93 -43.35 -38.04
CA PHE A 670 2.60 -42.00 -38.53
C PHE A 670 3.66 -41.44 -39.48
N GLY A 671 4.93 -41.84 -39.32
CA GLY A 671 5.99 -41.48 -40.27
C GLY A 671 5.75 -42.02 -41.69
N LEU A 672 4.95 -43.09 -41.86
CA LEU A 672 4.66 -43.70 -43.16
C LEU A 672 3.59 -42.96 -44.00
N GLN A 673 2.82 -42.04 -43.41
CA GLN A 673 1.70 -41.38 -44.08
C GLN A 673 2.03 -39.97 -44.62
N ASP A 674 3.21 -39.40 -44.30
CA ASP A 674 3.63 -38.08 -44.78
C ASP A 674 4.37 -38.17 -46.14
N GLN A 675 4.11 -37.23 -47.06
CA GLN A 675 4.45 -37.33 -48.49
C GLN A 675 5.94 -37.20 -48.88
N PHE A 676 6.88 -37.16 -47.93
CA PHE A 676 8.31 -36.95 -48.23
C PHE A 676 9.11 -38.27 -48.28
N ASN A 677 9.80 -38.55 -49.39
CA ASN A 677 10.64 -39.76 -49.59
C ASN A 677 11.76 -40.03 -48.54
N LEU A 678 11.93 -39.14 -47.55
CA LEU A 678 12.85 -39.30 -46.42
C LEU A 678 12.40 -40.40 -45.43
N TYR A 679 11.10 -40.65 -45.32
CA TYR A 679 10.49 -41.54 -44.32
C TYR A 679 10.81 -43.03 -44.51
N CYS A 680 10.98 -43.49 -45.76
CA CYS A 680 11.30 -44.89 -46.07
C CYS A 680 12.72 -45.29 -45.64
N GLN A 681 13.66 -44.35 -45.55
CA GLN A 681 15.06 -44.64 -45.21
C GLN A 681 15.25 -44.96 -43.72
N ILE A 682 14.54 -44.27 -42.82
CA ILE A 682 14.63 -44.49 -41.37
C ILE A 682 14.11 -45.89 -41.01
N LYS A 683 13.01 -46.33 -41.63
CA LYS A 683 12.45 -47.68 -41.45
C LYS A 683 13.40 -48.79 -41.91
N HIS A 684 14.10 -48.58 -43.04
CA HIS A 684 15.06 -49.57 -43.55
C HIS A 684 16.23 -49.83 -42.59
N PHE A 685 16.53 -48.86 -41.72
CA PHE A 685 17.58 -48.91 -40.69
C PHE A 685 17.09 -49.31 -39.29
N THR A 686 15.78 -49.27 -39.00
CA THR A 686 15.23 -49.67 -37.68
C THR A 686 14.70 -51.11 -37.67
N VAL A 687 14.40 -51.66 -38.84
CA VAL A 687 13.94 -53.05 -39.01
C VAL A 687 15.12 -54.03 -39.19
N HIS A 688 16.29 -53.54 -39.58
CA HIS A 688 17.55 -54.26 -39.64
C HIS A 688 18.47 -53.80 -38.52
#